data_AF-A0A497JG24-F1
#
_entry.id   AF-A0A497JG24-F1
#
_cell.length_a   1.000
_cell.length_b   1.000
_cell.length_c   1.000
_cell.angle_alpha   90.00
_cell.angle_beta   90.00
_cell.angle_gamma   90.00
#
_symmetry.space_group_name_H-M   'P 1'
#
loop_
_entity.id
_entity.type
_entity.pdbx_description
1 polymer ?
#
loop_
_entity_poly.entity_id
_entity_poly.type
_entity_poly.pdbx_seq_one_letter_code
_entity_poly.pdbx_strand_id
1 'polypeptide(L)'
;AEQTSESEEVSDVRNTLETRQVEKLHREKEVRKKSKAGKAKRTKKSTAKGKSVVEAKEPEKDIAKQKEGEEARKAEHAEVKIKEGAEGSKEGKARKVGKEDKPKMGRVVVAEGGEAVLPKLSFLEDEFGRVFIGRKKSVYEKYGSEAGLFIGRVREKGYEQKDVLLDSLNPHVVFVCGARGSGKSYVLGVIAEELALKNKNVGIIVVDPVGVFWSMRYPNREEKEVQALEKWGLKPQGLDNILVFIPKGMEKHTPQGTYDATFSIKPSMLNAQDWCLTFGIDRFSPTGLLLEKALEKVEKGYTTIDKERIKGTKDYSIDDIIFCLENDAELNSRDRGYKVDSVRALTSRFEAAKSWGVFDTRGTPLSELSRENQLTIIDTSFLDDNVTSLVIGILARRILAARKIATRREAAKRFETPSEDLLEIEIPPTWLFIDEAHTLIPSGNVKTAASDALIEYVKQGRRPGCSLVFATQQPSAIDTKVLSQLDIIIVHKLVFNDDIKAVYKRTPAIIPHKYKAGAFIRTLPVGVALVGDRREETSRAFIMKIRPRMSQHEGRETETIETKTVLSNEQVLKLISSLYWARLKRDNKAKIVEIERTLNSLNAKYSSSVALQEVLEALEEKGAKVDEKKGVIFLEEEVPKAVEEHREKAEEVEAARESAPERALQAESVELLAFPVQCSREKAEATMRKKLAKLFGLIPGNERLIEVNLKYIPVYRVEFNYFNERNAFRQSVLFINSYTGEFLHFKDGFVESKGLKELYELNDAEITVLNFLTQPLTARQVSKKAFMDENKVKRILKKLVEKELVKRIEKNGSIMYCLKMKFDLPRSPLHSLHLSLQKLPLVTAEVLMKEKERYSKKEVRELLQKIWKKLVVTAIKEIYWPVYEGIIEDIKTGKRRSMHVDAFTGKELQFV
;
A
#
# COMPACT_ATOMS: atom_id res chain seq x y z
N ALA A 1 -9.90 71.22 -9.98
CA ALA A 1 -11.07 71.32 -9.07
C ALA A 1 -11.79 69.97 -9.04
N GLU A 2 -11.05 68.91 -8.72
CA GLU A 2 -11.49 67.50 -8.88
C GLU A 2 -11.36 66.73 -7.55
N GLN A 3 -11.83 67.32 -6.45
CA GLN A 3 -11.95 66.62 -5.17
C GLN A 3 -13.31 66.81 -4.49
N THR A 4 -14.31 67.33 -5.22
CA THR A 4 -15.66 67.57 -4.67
C THR A 4 -16.78 66.82 -5.41
N SER A 5 -16.46 65.89 -6.32
CA SER A 5 -17.48 65.08 -7.04
C SER A 5 -17.57 63.61 -6.61
N GLU A 6 -16.63 63.07 -5.83
CA GLU A 6 -16.66 61.65 -5.41
C GLU A 6 -17.41 61.39 -4.11
N SER A 7 -17.77 62.42 -3.32
CA SER A 7 -18.46 62.24 -2.05
C SER A 7 -19.99 62.13 -2.17
N GLU A 8 -20.60 62.58 -3.28
CA GLU A 8 -22.05 62.49 -3.48
C GLU A 8 -22.50 61.14 -4.09
N GLU A 9 -21.68 60.49 -4.93
CA GLU A 9 -22.02 59.18 -5.50
C GLU A 9 -21.96 58.03 -4.47
N VAL A 10 -21.12 58.14 -3.43
CA VAL A 10 -20.99 57.09 -2.41
C VAL A 10 -22.16 57.11 -1.41
N SER A 11 -22.83 58.26 -1.20
CA SER A 11 -24.04 58.32 -0.35
C SER A 11 -25.28 57.73 -1.02
N ASP A 12 -25.43 57.89 -2.34
CA ASP A 12 -26.61 57.41 -3.06
C ASP A 12 -26.61 55.89 -3.26
N VAL A 13 -25.43 55.28 -3.41
CA VAL A 13 -25.29 53.80 -3.48
C VAL A 13 -25.56 53.14 -2.12
N ARG A 14 -25.22 53.81 -1.02
CA ARG A 14 -25.46 53.27 0.34
C ARG A 14 -26.94 53.33 0.71
N ASN A 15 -27.64 54.40 0.35
CA ASN A 15 -29.09 54.54 0.57
C ASN A 15 -29.91 53.55 -0.29
N THR A 16 -29.49 53.27 -1.54
CA THR A 16 -30.18 52.26 -2.37
C THR A 16 -29.97 50.82 -1.89
N LEU A 17 -28.83 50.51 -1.29
CA LEU A 17 -28.56 49.19 -0.71
C LEU A 17 -29.36 48.91 0.56
N GLU A 18 -29.48 49.89 1.47
CA GLU A 18 -30.28 49.75 2.69
C GLU A 18 -31.77 49.62 2.37
N THR A 19 -32.28 50.38 1.40
CA THR A 19 -33.70 50.31 0.98
C THR A 19 -34.05 48.91 0.41
N ARG A 20 -33.15 48.32 -0.39
CA ARG A 20 -33.32 46.95 -0.94
C ARG A 20 -33.23 45.85 0.13
N GLN A 21 -32.45 46.06 1.18
CA GLN A 21 -32.34 45.11 2.29
C GLN A 21 -33.60 45.10 3.17
N VAL A 22 -34.23 46.26 3.36
CA VAL A 22 -35.51 46.39 4.08
C VAL A 22 -36.67 45.78 3.29
N GLU A 23 -36.72 45.97 1.96
CA GLU A 23 -37.74 45.32 1.11
C GLU A 23 -37.63 43.78 1.10
N LYS A 24 -36.41 43.25 1.11
CA LYS A 24 -36.16 41.80 1.18
C LYS A 24 -36.63 41.20 2.50
N LEU A 25 -36.39 41.89 3.62
CA LEU A 25 -36.88 41.50 4.95
C LEU A 25 -38.40 41.59 5.06
N HIS A 26 -39.05 42.55 4.40
CA HIS A 26 -40.51 42.64 4.34
C HIS A 26 -41.13 41.50 3.52
N ARG A 27 -40.53 41.14 2.37
CA ARG A 27 -40.97 39.99 1.55
C ARG A 27 -40.84 38.65 2.29
N GLU A 28 -39.76 38.43 3.03
CA GLU A 28 -39.59 37.21 3.82
C GLU A 28 -40.58 37.11 5.00
N LYS A 29 -40.96 38.25 5.61
CA LYS A 29 -42.02 38.30 6.62
C LYS A 29 -43.42 38.01 6.04
N GLU A 30 -43.73 38.45 4.83
CA GLU A 30 -44.99 38.10 4.15
C GLU A 30 -45.09 36.62 3.78
N VAL A 31 -44.00 36.02 3.31
CA VAL A 31 -43.95 34.58 2.98
C VAL A 31 -44.13 33.72 4.24
N ARG A 32 -43.57 34.14 5.38
CA ARG A 32 -43.81 33.48 6.69
C ARG A 32 -45.23 33.69 7.24
N LYS A 33 -45.90 34.80 6.93
CA LYS A 33 -47.33 34.99 7.28
C LYS A 33 -48.25 34.11 6.43
N LYS A 34 -47.95 33.92 5.13
CA LYS A 34 -48.73 33.03 4.24
C LYS A 34 -48.59 31.55 4.59
N SER A 35 -47.44 31.09 5.11
CA SER A 35 -47.27 29.68 5.51
C SER A 35 -47.95 29.32 6.84
N LYS A 36 -48.20 30.29 7.73
CA LYS A 36 -48.94 30.08 8.99
C LYS A 36 -50.47 30.11 8.82
N ALA A 37 -50.99 30.71 7.76
CA ALA A 37 -52.44 30.71 7.46
C ALA A 37 -52.95 29.39 6.83
N GLY A 38 -52.05 28.56 6.28
CA GLY A 38 -52.41 27.28 5.62
C GLY A 38 -52.61 26.07 6.53
N LYS A 39 -52.28 26.17 7.84
CA LYS A 39 -52.39 25.05 8.81
C LYS A 39 -53.62 25.12 9.72
N ALA A 40 -54.51 26.10 9.54
CA ALA A 40 -55.73 26.27 10.33
C ALA A 40 -57.01 26.06 9.47
N LYS A 41 -57.08 24.98 8.69
CA LYS A 41 -58.32 24.54 8.02
C LYS A 41 -58.25 23.03 7.72
N ARG A 42 -58.32 22.19 8.76
CA ARG A 42 -58.86 20.81 8.72
C ARG A 42 -58.77 20.18 10.11
N THR A 43 -59.70 20.59 10.97
CA THR A 43 -60.16 19.82 12.14
C THR A 43 -61.41 20.53 12.67
N LYS A 44 -62.60 20.00 12.37
CA LYS A 44 -63.84 20.11 13.17
C LYS A 44 -65.00 19.34 12.50
N LYS A 45 -65.21 18.12 12.97
CA LYS A 45 -66.43 17.29 13.06
C LYS A 45 -65.92 15.91 13.48
N SER A 46 -66.33 15.26 14.56
CA SER A 46 -67.49 15.41 15.44
C SER A 46 -67.19 14.68 16.77
N THR A 47 -67.68 15.25 17.86
CA THR A 47 -67.78 14.66 19.21
C THR A 47 -69.03 13.78 19.37
N ALA A 48 -69.01 12.96 20.43
CA ALA A 48 -70.07 12.16 21.08
C ALA A 48 -70.25 10.74 20.50
N LYS A 49 -70.36 9.65 21.28
CA LYS A 49 -70.64 9.41 22.72
C LYS A 49 -70.31 7.93 23.00
N GLY A 50 -70.03 7.55 24.26
CA GLY A 50 -70.08 6.15 24.70
C GLY A 50 -68.94 5.70 25.62
N LYS A 51 -69.13 5.89 26.94
CA LYS A 51 -68.28 5.36 28.02
C LYS A 51 -68.62 3.89 28.30
N SER A 52 -67.60 3.07 28.60
CA SER A 52 -67.55 2.17 29.79
C SER A 52 -66.22 1.40 29.81
N VAL A 53 -65.30 1.66 30.77
CA VAL A 53 -65.00 0.88 32.01
C VAL A 53 -64.27 -0.44 31.69
N VAL A 54 -63.17 -0.91 32.30
CA VAL A 54 -62.01 -0.47 33.13
C VAL A 54 -61.15 -1.76 33.31
N GLU A 55 -59.82 -1.63 33.34
CA GLU A 55 -58.79 -2.60 33.80
C GLU A 55 -58.64 -3.95 33.04
N ALA A 56 -57.46 -4.57 32.89
CA ALA A 56 -56.33 -4.61 33.80
C ALA A 56 -54.97 -4.89 33.09
N LYS A 57 -53.90 -4.46 33.77
CA LYS A 57 -52.54 -5.01 33.83
C LYS A 57 -52.60 -6.51 34.26
N GLU A 58 -51.62 -7.42 34.20
CA GLU A 58 -50.15 -7.44 34.22
C GLU A 58 -49.69 -8.94 33.98
N PRO A 59 -48.48 -9.47 34.32
CA PRO A 59 -47.71 -10.38 33.44
C PRO A 59 -47.34 -11.77 34.06
N GLU A 60 -46.37 -12.45 33.40
CA GLU A 60 -45.47 -13.56 33.84
C GLU A 60 -45.89 -15.06 33.81
N LYS A 61 -45.00 -15.85 33.17
CA LYS A 61 -44.42 -17.19 33.52
C LYS A 61 -45.35 -18.42 33.66
N ASP A 62 -45.00 -19.69 33.43
CA ASP A 62 -43.78 -20.44 33.13
C ASP A 62 -44.14 -21.93 32.79
N ILE A 63 -43.26 -22.62 32.04
CA ILE A 63 -42.82 -24.04 32.16
C ILE A 63 -43.66 -25.27 31.67
N ALA A 64 -42.97 -26.09 30.83
CA ALA A 64 -43.00 -27.59 30.61
C ALA A 64 -44.19 -28.22 29.84
N LYS A 65 -44.07 -29.31 29.04
CA LYS A 65 -43.08 -30.42 28.87
C LYS A 65 -43.38 -31.21 27.56
N GLN A 66 -42.32 -31.70 26.89
CA GLN A 66 -42.10 -33.02 26.23
C GLN A 66 -43.18 -33.80 25.43
N LYS A 67 -42.71 -34.29 24.25
CA LYS A 67 -42.69 -35.68 23.69
C LYS A 67 -43.51 -36.00 22.42
N GLU A 68 -42.77 -36.56 21.45
CA GLU A 68 -43.06 -37.70 20.55
C GLU A 68 -44.31 -37.72 19.65
N GLY A 69 -44.15 -38.13 18.39
CA GLY A 69 -45.27 -38.65 17.59
C GLY A 69 -45.18 -38.49 16.08
N GLU A 70 -44.88 -39.61 15.44
CA GLU A 70 -45.02 -40.01 14.03
C GLU A 70 -46.23 -39.52 13.20
N GLU A 71 -45.97 -39.51 11.88
CA GLU A 71 -46.82 -39.91 10.74
C GLU A 71 -48.33 -39.58 10.70
N ALA A 72 -48.72 -38.89 9.62
CA ALA A 72 -49.60 -39.45 8.56
C ALA A 72 -49.64 -38.42 7.39
N ARG A 73 -49.02 -38.68 6.24
CA ARG A 73 -49.41 -39.58 5.13
C ARG A 73 -50.64 -39.15 4.33
N LYS A 74 -50.38 -39.11 3.02
CA LYS A 74 -51.19 -39.53 1.85
C LYS A 74 -51.36 -38.38 0.86
N ALA A 75 -51.21 -38.55 -0.45
CA ALA A 75 -50.74 -39.63 -1.35
C ALA A 75 -50.56 -38.90 -2.72
N GLU A 76 -49.90 -39.39 -3.77
CA GLU A 76 -50.02 -40.72 -4.37
C GLU A 76 -48.98 -40.94 -5.50
N HIS A 77 -48.49 -42.19 -5.56
CA HIS A 77 -47.91 -43.05 -6.63
C HIS A 77 -47.42 -42.49 -8.00
N ALA A 78 -46.41 -43.07 -8.68
CA ALA A 78 -46.01 -44.49 -8.77
C ALA A 78 -44.53 -44.75 -9.13
N GLU A 79 -44.09 -45.97 -8.80
CA GLU A 79 -42.78 -46.63 -8.94
C GLU A 79 -42.40 -47.05 -10.37
N VAL A 80 -41.09 -47.29 -10.64
CA VAL A 80 -40.54 -48.62 -11.05
C VAL A 80 -39.07 -48.75 -10.56
N LYS A 81 -38.79 -49.91 -9.94
CA LYS A 81 -37.56 -50.47 -9.34
C LYS A 81 -36.52 -50.94 -10.38
N ILE A 82 -35.23 -51.06 -9.98
CA ILE A 82 -34.42 -52.31 -10.06
C ILE A 82 -33.43 -52.37 -8.87
N LYS A 83 -33.30 -53.58 -8.31
CA LYS A 83 -32.63 -54.01 -7.06
C LYS A 83 -31.11 -54.24 -7.17
N GLU A 84 -30.48 -54.17 -6.00
CA GLU A 84 -29.16 -54.70 -5.65
C GLU A 84 -29.11 -56.23 -5.46
N GLY A 85 -27.90 -56.78 -5.53
CA GLY A 85 -27.41 -57.80 -4.58
C GLY A 85 -26.83 -59.08 -5.20
N ALA A 86 -25.55 -59.37 -4.94
CA ALA A 86 -25.09 -60.67 -4.41
C ALA A 86 -23.56 -60.69 -4.12
N GLU A 87 -23.23 -61.36 -3.01
CA GLU A 87 -21.92 -61.64 -2.42
C GLU A 87 -21.10 -62.72 -3.18
N GLY A 88 -19.81 -62.88 -2.84
CA GLY A 88 -19.15 -64.19 -2.94
C GLY A 88 -17.64 -64.27 -3.27
N SER A 89 -16.81 -64.36 -2.22
CA SER A 89 -15.65 -65.27 -2.03
C SER A 89 -14.52 -65.47 -3.08
N LYS A 90 -13.30 -65.13 -2.61
CA LYS A 90 -12.01 -65.89 -2.57
C LYS A 90 -11.31 -66.47 -3.83
N GLU A 91 -10.00 -66.19 -3.82
CA GLU A 91 -8.84 -66.96 -4.32
C GLU A 91 -8.50 -67.00 -5.82
N GLY A 92 -7.26 -66.62 -6.16
CA GLY A 92 -6.69 -66.83 -7.49
C GLY A 92 -5.44 -66.02 -7.79
N LYS A 93 -4.27 -66.63 -7.63
CA LYS A 93 -2.91 -66.07 -7.78
C LYS A 93 -2.54 -65.57 -9.19
N ALA A 94 -1.84 -64.44 -9.19
CA ALA A 94 -0.57 -64.12 -9.85
C ALA A 94 -0.27 -64.57 -11.31
N ARG A 95 -0.08 -63.57 -12.18
CA ARG A 95 1.04 -63.29 -13.12
C ARG A 95 0.53 -62.27 -14.17
N LYS A 96 1.28 -61.40 -14.84
CA LYS A 96 2.57 -60.70 -14.72
C LYS A 96 2.68 -59.92 -16.06
N VAL A 97 3.18 -58.67 -16.05
CA VAL A 97 3.80 -57.92 -17.19
C VAL A 97 2.83 -57.37 -18.27
N GLY A 98 2.88 -56.10 -18.69
CA GLY A 98 3.79 -55.02 -18.33
C GLY A 98 3.57 -53.69 -19.10
N LYS A 99 4.40 -52.72 -18.71
CA LYS A 99 4.78 -51.45 -19.35
C LYS A 99 3.67 -50.46 -19.74
N GLU A 100 3.49 -49.46 -18.87
CA GLU A 100 2.93 -48.16 -19.23
C GLU A 100 3.93 -47.35 -20.07
N ASP A 101 3.54 -47.06 -21.31
CA ASP A 101 4.13 -46.01 -22.13
C ASP A 101 3.50 -44.65 -21.74
N LYS A 102 4.37 -43.63 -21.63
CA LYS A 102 4.01 -42.23 -21.38
C LYS A 102 3.02 -41.71 -22.43
N PRO A 103 1.90 -41.05 -22.06
CA PRO A 103 1.12 -40.32 -23.05
C PRO A 103 1.79 -38.98 -23.37
N LYS A 104 2.02 -38.81 -24.67
CA LYS A 104 2.59 -37.63 -25.35
C LYS A 104 1.75 -36.37 -25.11
N MET A 105 2.43 -35.22 -25.08
CA MET A 105 1.82 -33.88 -25.14
C MET A 105 0.79 -33.80 -26.27
N GLY A 106 -0.47 -33.65 -25.91
CA GLY A 106 -1.58 -33.40 -26.83
C GLY A 106 -1.49 -32.00 -27.41
N ARG A 107 -1.24 -31.94 -28.71
CA ARG A 107 -1.44 -30.78 -29.59
C ARG A 107 -2.92 -30.37 -29.50
N VAL A 108 -3.20 -29.14 -29.06
CA VAL A 108 -4.57 -28.60 -29.02
C VAL A 108 -5.03 -28.38 -30.47
N VAL A 109 -6.01 -29.17 -30.90
CA VAL A 109 -6.78 -28.93 -32.12
C VAL A 109 -7.69 -27.75 -31.86
N VAL A 110 -7.39 -26.60 -32.45
CA VAL A 110 -8.41 -25.56 -32.67
C VAL A 110 -9.33 -26.13 -33.73
N ALA A 111 -10.58 -26.41 -33.38
CA ALA A 111 -11.56 -26.92 -34.32
C ALA A 111 -11.82 -25.88 -35.42
N GLU A 112 -11.18 -26.06 -36.57
CA GLU A 112 -11.59 -25.53 -37.86
C GLU A 112 -12.85 -26.29 -38.33
N GLY A 113 -14.00 -25.97 -37.70
CA GLY A 113 -15.32 -26.50 -38.04
C GLY A 113 -16.33 -25.36 -38.09
N GLY A 114 -16.76 -24.99 -39.30
CA GLY A 114 -17.53 -23.79 -39.62
C GLY A 114 -19.03 -23.89 -39.32
N GLU A 115 -19.43 -23.78 -38.04
CA GLU A 115 -20.79 -23.35 -37.70
C GLU A 115 -20.86 -21.83 -37.53
N ALA A 116 -21.84 -21.22 -38.20
CA ALA A 116 -22.12 -19.79 -38.10
C ALA A 116 -22.52 -19.43 -36.65
N VAL A 117 -21.93 -18.38 -36.09
CA VAL A 117 -22.23 -17.93 -34.72
C VAL A 117 -23.57 -17.20 -34.72
N LEU A 118 -24.57 -17.81 -34.08
CA LEU A 118 -25.92 -17.25 -33.94
C LEU A 118 -26.12 -16.58 -32.57
N PRO A 119 -26.90 -15.47 -32.49
CA PRO A 119 -27.51 -14.73 -33.61
C PRO A 119 -26.46 -14.02 -34.49
N LYS A 120 -26.84 -13.63 -35.72
CA LYS A 120 -25.91 -12.94 -36.64
C LYS A 120 -25.44 -11.61 -36.03
N LEU A 121 -24.15 -11.34 -36.16
CA LEU A 121 -23.54 -10.09 -35.70
C LEU A 121 -23.92 -8.94 -36.65
N SER A 122 -24.42 -7.85 -36.10
CA SER A 122 -24.61 -6.59 -36.82
C SER A 122 -24.02 -5.46 -35.99
N PHE A 123 -23.66 -4.38 -36.68
CA PHE A 123 -23.07 -3.18 -36.10
C PHE A 123 -23.66 -1.93 -36.73
N LEU A 124 -23.48 -0.80 -36.05
CA LEU A 124 -23.40 0.49 -36.73
C LEU A 124 -22.05 0.57 -37.46
N GLU A 125 -22.09 0.80 -38.76
CA GLU A 125 -20.93 0.76 -39.64
C GLU A 125 -20.80 2.06 -40.42
N ASP A 126 -19.57 2.53 -40.60
CA ASP A 126 -19.29 3.70 -41.44
C ASP A 126 -19.01 3.36 -42.90
N GLU A 127 -18.83 4.39 -43.71
CA GLU A 127 -18.56 4.28 -45.15
C GLU A 127 -17.26 3.53 -45.49
N PHE A 128 -16.34 3.38 -44.53
CA PHE A 128 -15.08 2.66 -44.67
C PHE A 128 -15.15 1.23 -44.11
N GLY A 129 -16.33 0.78 -43.69
CA GLY A 129 -16.53 -0.55 -43.12
C GLY A 129 -16.06 -0.71 -41.67
N ARG A 130 -15.80 0.41 -40.97
CA ARG A 130 -15.43 0.42 -39.55
C ARG A 130 -16.69 0.39 -38.71
N VAL A 131 -16.66 -0.37 -37.62
CA VAL A 131 -17.83 -0.64 -36.79
C VAL A 131 -17.74 0.07 -35.46
N PHE A 132 -18.87 0.53 -34.93
CA PHE A 132 -18.92 1.24 -33.66
C PHE A 132 -19.43 0.37 -32.51
N ILE A 133 -18.87 0.63 -31.32
CA ILE A 133 -19.46 0.24 -30.04
C ILE A 133 -19.79 1.48 -29.21
N GLY A 134 -20.92 1.45 -28.49
CA GLY A 134 -21.38 2.56 -27.65
C GLY A 134 -21.99 3.76 -28.42
N ARG A 135 -21.72 3.90 -29.71
CA ARG A 135 -22.29 4.96 -30.56
C ARG A 135 -23.75 4.69 -30.86
N LYS A 136 -24.59 5.71 -30.72
CA LYS A 136 -25.99 5.67 -31.18
C LYS A 136 -26.08 6.08 -32.65
N LYS A 137 -27.03 5.49 -33.40
CA LYS A 137 -27.31 5.87 -34.77
C LYS A 137 -27.54 7.38 -34.95
N SER A 138 -28.34 8.00 -34.08
CA SER A 138 -28.61 9.45 -34.15
C SER A 138 -27.40 10.35 -33.90
N VAL A 139 -26.39 9.86 -33.16
CA VAL A 139 -25.14 10.60 -32.94
C VAL A 139 -24.23 10.44 -34.16
N TYR A 140 -24.18 9.24 -34.74
CA TYR A 140 -23.46 8.99 -35.98
C TYR A 140 -24.02 9.76 -37.17
N GLU A 141 -25.35 9.86 -37.30
CA GLU A 141 -26.00 10.68 -38.34
C GLU A 141 -25.59 12.17 -38.24
N LYS A 142 -25.24 12.65 -37.04
CA LYS A 142 -24.85 14.05 -36.81
C LYS A 142 -23.34 14.29 -36.93
N TYR A 143 -22.51 13.39 -36.42
CA TYR A 143 -21.06 13.59 -36.27
C TYR A 143 -20.20 12.57 -37.03
N GLY A 144 -20.84 11.61 -37.73
CA GLY A 144 -20.14 10.53 -38.44
C GLY A 144 -19.17 9.78 -37.53
N SER A 145 -17.95 9.59 -38.04
CA SER A 145 -16.87 8.89 -37.34
C SER A 145 -16.03 9.78 -36.41
N GLU A 146 -16.42 11.04 -36.20
CA GLU A 146 -15.72 11.97 -35.32
C GLU A 146 -15.59 11.43 -33.89
N ALA A 147 -14.39 11.53 -33.32
CA ALA A 147 -14.06 11.04 -31.98
C ALA A 147 -14.41 9.53 -31.76
N GLY A 148 -14.36 8.74 -32.84
CA GLY A 148 -14.34 7.28 -32.77
C GLY A 148 -12.95 6.76 -32.42
N LEU A 149 -12.84 6.04 -31.31
CA LEU A 149 -11.57 5.56 -30.75
C LEU A 149 -11.25 4.17 -31.30
N PHE A 150 -10.19 4.02 -32.09
CA PHE A 150 -9.84 2.72 -32.63
C PHE A 150 -9.26 1.83 -31.53
N ILE A 151 -9.94 0.73 -31.16
CA ILE A 151 -9.52 -0.11 -30.03
C ILE A 151 -9.09 -1.53 -30.44
N GLY A 152 -9.40 -1.96 -31.66
CA GLY A 152 -9.13 -3.32 -32.11
C GLY A 152 -9.88 -3.70 -33.37
N ARG A 153 -9.83 -4.98 -33.74
CA ARG A 153 -10.54 -5.54 -34.90
C ARG A 153 -11.41 -6.71 -34.50
N VAL A 154 -12.53 -6.88 -35.18
CA VAL A 154 -13.39 -8.06 -35.02
C VAL A 154 -12.62 -9.32 -35.43
N ARG A 155 -12.68 -10.35 -34.57
CA ARG A 155 -12.01 -11.64 -34.75
C ARG A 155 -13.05 -12.76 -34.83
N GLU A 156 -13.92 -12.65 -35.83
CA GLU A 156 -14.95 -13.65 -36.14
C GLU A 156 -15.05 -13.88 -37.64
N LYS A 157 -15.42 -15.11 -38.02
CA LYS A 157 -15.56 -15.49 -39.42
C LYS A 157 -16.67 -14.70 -40.11
N GLY A 158 -16.37 -14.08 -41.25
CA GLY A 158 -17.25 -13.19 -42.01
C GLY A 158 -17.22 -11.72 -41.58
N TYR A 159 -16.47 -11.37 -40.53
CA TYR A 159 -16.29 -10.00 -40.04
C TYR A 159 -14.81 -9.69 -39.80
N GLU A 160 -13.90 -10.52 -40.34
CA GLU A 160 -12.47 -10.35 -40.12
C GLU A 160 -12.01 -8.96 -40.56
N GLN A 161 -11.14 -8.37 -39.75
CA GLN A 161 -10.50 -7.08 -40.03
C GLN A 161 -11.43 -5.85 -40.00
N LYS A 162 -12.70 -5.97 -39.58
CA LYS A 162 -13.49 -4.76 -39.28
C LYS A 162 -12.91 -4.04 -38.08
N ASP A 163 -12.45 -2.80 -38.28
CA ASP A 163 -11.93 -1.95 -37.21
C ASP A 163 -13.07 -1.55 -36.27
N VAL A 164 -12.83 -1.70 -34.97
CA VAL A 164 -13.79 -1.40 -33.91
C VAL A 164 -13.46 -0.04 -33.31
N LEU A 165 -14.43 0.88 -33.41
CA LEU A 165 -14.37 2.24 -32.90
C LEU A 165 -15.26 2.39 -31.66
N LEU A 166 -14.67 2.77 -30.53
CA LEU A 166 -15.40 3.11 -29.31
C LEU A 166 -15.88 4.57 -29.39
N ASP A 167 -17.16 4.82 -29.08
CA ASP A 167 -17.70 6.17 -28.97
C ASP A 167 -17.08 6.95 -27.80
N SER A 168 -16.61 8.16 -28.06
CA SER A 168 -16.16 9.09 -27.02
C SER A 168 -16.96 10.39 -26.93
N LEU A 169 -18.00 10.56 -27.76
CA LEU A 169 -18.86 11.75 -27.70
C LEU A 169 -19.93 11.65 -26.60
N ASN A 170 -20.29 10.43 -26.18
CA ASN A 170 -21.20 10.22 -25.06
C ASN A 170 -20.47 9.63 -23.86
N PRO A 171 -21.01 9.81 -22.64
CA PRO A 171 -20.46 9.17 -21.46
C PRO A 171 -20.73 7.67 -21.45
N HIS A 172 -19.74 6.90 -20.99
CA HIS A 172 -19.81 5.44 -20.92
C HIS A 172 -19.28 4.90 -19.59
N VAL A 173 -19.87 3.79 -19.16
CA VAL A 173 -19.28 2.91 -18.15
C VAL A 173 -18.69 1.68 -18.85
N VAL A 174 -17.36 1.64 -18.94
CA VAL A 174 -16.59 0.57 -19.61
C VAL A 174 -15.91 -0.30 -18.56
N PHE A 175 -16.14 -1.60 -18.62
CA PHE A 175 -15.54 -2.57 -17.70
C PHE A 175 -14.60 -3.52 -18.42
N VAL A 176 -13.36 -3.62 -17.95
CA VAL A 176 -12.35 -4.53 -18.49
C VAL A 176 -12.01 -5.59 -17.43
N CYS A 177 -12.07 -6.87 -17.76
CA CYS A 177 -11.71 -7.92 -16.81
C CYS A 177 -10.94 -9.06 -17.45
N GLY A 178 -10.14 -9.75 -16.64
CA GLY A 178 -9.25 -10.81 -17.09
C GLY A 178 -8.16 -11.17 -16.08
N ALA A 179 -7.62 -12.37 -16.19
CA ALA A 179 -6.52 -12.84 -15.37
C ALA A 179 -5.29 -11.92 -15.47
N ARG A 180 -4.34 -12.09 -14.55
CA ARG A 180 -3.03 -11.43 -14.63
C ARG A 180 -2.36 -11.69 -15.99
N GLY A 181 -1.72 -10.67 -16.56
CA GLY A 181 -1.06 -10.75 -17.87
C GLY A 181 -1.99 -10.90 -19.09
N SER A 182 -3.31 -10.83 -18.92
CA SER A 182 -4.25 -11.06 -20.04
C SER A 182 -4.47 -9.85 -20.97
N GLY A 183 -4.04 -8.65 -20.54
CA GLY A 183 -4.13 -7.41 -21.34
C GLY A 183 -5.04 -6.31 -20.78
N LYS A 184 -5.49 -6.38 -19.51
CA LYS A 184 -6.40 -5.36 -18.92
C LYS A 184 -5.85 -3.93 -18.97
N SER A 185 -4.74 -3.67 -18.30
CA SER A 185 -4.09 -2.34 -18.26
C SER A 185 -3.64 -1.90 -19.66
N TYR A 186 -3.36 -2.87 -20.54
CA TYR A 186 -3.07 -2.63 -21.95
C TYR A 186 -4.28 -2.01 -22.68
N VAL A 187 -5.49 -2.57 -22.48
CA VAL A 187 -6.73 -1.99 -23.03
C VAL A 187 -7.02 -0.61 -22.46
N LEU A 188 -6.81 -0.40 -21.16
CA LEU A 188 -6.97 0.92 -20.54
C LEU A 188 -6.05 1.95 -21.24
N GLY A 189 -4.78 1.56 -21.48
CA GLY A 189 -3.83 2.38 -22.23
C GLY A 189 -4.26 2.67 -23.68
N VAL A 190 -4.79 1.67 -24.40
CA VAL A 190 -5.32 1.85 -25.77
C VAL A 190 -6.49 2.84 -25.81
N ILE A 191 -7.42 2.74 -24.86
CA ILE A 191 -8.56 3.69 -24.82
C ILE A 191 -8.06 5.09 -24.43
N ALA A 192 -7.15 5.19 -23.46
CA ALA A 192 -6.62 6.47 -23.02
C ALA A 192 -5.79 7.18 -24.12
N GLU A 193 -4.97 6.45 -24.90
CA GLU A 193 -4.23 7.04 -26.02
C GLU A 193 -5.16 7.52 -27.13
N GLU A 194 -6.19 6.74 -27.51
CA GLU A 194 -7.16 7.19 -28.50
C GLU A 194 -7.93 8.42 -28.03
N LEU A 195 -8.37 8.45 -26.76
CA LEU A 195 -9.07 9.62 -26.22
C LEU A 195 -8.19 10.85 -26.30
N ALA A 196 -6.93 10.76 -25.85
CA ALA A 196 -5.98 11.86 -25.85
C ALA A 196 -5.68 12.37 -27.28
N LEU A 197 -5.74 11.50 -28.29
CA LEU A 197 -5.46 11.86 -29.69
C LEU A 197 -6.69 12.34 -30.47
N LYS A 198 -7.88 11.80 -30.17
CA LYS A 198 -9.08 11.96 -30.99
C LYS A 198 -10.16 12.84 -30.37
N ASN A 199 -10.15 13.03 -29.05
CA ASN A 199 -11.17 13.83 -28.37
C ASN A 199 -10.52 14.91 -27.49
N LYS A 200 -10.37 16.10 -28.07
CA LYS A 200 -9.74 17.25 -27.41
C LYS A 200 -10.66 17.94 -26.40
N ASN A 201 -11.95 17.61 -26.37
CA ASN A 201 -12.97 18.31 -25.57
C ASN A 201 -13.23 17.63 -24.21
N VAL A 202 -12.41 16.66 -23.82
CA VAL A 202 -12.56 15.91 -22.57
C VAL A 202 -11.32 16.03 -21.70
N GLY A 203 -11.52 15.94 -20.39
CA GLY A 203 -10.45 15.65 -19.45
C GLY A 203 -10.31 14.14 -19.25
N ILE A 204 -9.07 13.65 -19.20
CA ILE A 204 -8.78 12.23 -18.99
C ILE A 204 -7.98 12.12 -17.71
N ILE A 205 -8.45 11.33 -16.76
CA ILE A 205 -7.74 11.07 -15.51
C ILE A 205 -7.54 9.57 -15.35
N VAL A 206 -6.30 9.14 -15.22
CA VAL A 206 -5.92 7.76 -14.93
C VAL A 206 -5.37 7.69 -13.52
N VAL A 207 -5.97 6.83 -12.70
CA VAL A 207 -5.44 6.52 -11.37
C VAL A 207 -4.58 5.29 -11.48
N ASP A 208 -3.32 5.44 -11.10
CA ASP A 208 -2.28 4.45 -11.33
C ASP A 208 -1.72 3.92 -10.01
N PRO A 209 -2.35 2.88 -9.42
CA PRO A 209 -1.84 2.26 -8.20
C PRO A 209 -0.57 1.43 -8.43
N VAL A 210 -0.16 1.19 -9.67
CA VAL A 210 1.03 0.37 -9.99
C VAL A 210 2.21 1.24 -10.44
N GLY A 211 1.97 2.43 -10.98
CA GLY A 211 3.00 3.37 -11.42
C GLY A 211 3.58 3.03 -12.81
N VAL A 212 2.73 2.64 -13.76
CA VAL A 212 3.12 2.19 -15.11
C VAL A 212 2.62 3.07 -16.25
N PHE A 213 1.61 3.91 -16.03
CA PHE A 213 0.98 4.74 -17.05
C PHE A 213 1.76 6.01 -17.38
N TRP A 214 2.71 6.44 -16.53
CA TRP A 214 3.62 7.56 -16.85
C TRP A 214 4.45 7.31 -18.12
N SER A 215 4.76 6.05 -18.41
CA SER A 215 5.53 5.64 -19.60
C SER A 215 4.84 6.00 -20.93
N MET A 216 3.53 6.28 -20.91
CA MET A 216 2.74 6.67 -22.09
C MET A 216 3.24 7.92 -22.81
N ARG A 217 4.02 8.75 -22.12
CA ARG A 217 4.72 9.89 -22.70
C ARG A 217 5.65 9.48 -23.85
N TYR A 218 6.17 8.26 -23.83
CA TYR A 218 7.15 7.79 -24.80
C TYR A 218 6.53 6.91 -25.89
N PRO A 219 7.06 6.96 -27.13
CA PRO A 219 6.67 6.01 -28.16
C PRO A 219 7.05 4.58 -27.77
N ASN A 220 6.27 3.60 -28.21
CA ASN A 220 6.55 2.19 -27.96
C ASN A 220 7.89 1.76 -28.57
N ARG A 221 8.79 1.22 -27.75
CA ARG A 221 10.15 0.80 -28.15
C ARG A 221 10.33 -0.70 -28.24
N GLU A 222 9.30 -1.49 -27.95
CA GLU A 222 9.43 -2.95 -28.04
C GLU A 222 9.33 -3.44 -29.48
N GLU A 223 10.40 -4.04 -30.00
CA GLU A 223 10.54 -4.59 -31.34
C GLU A 223 9.33 -5.42 -31.77
N LYS A 224 8.88 -6.37 -30.93
CA LYS A 224 7.73 -7.23 -31.25
C LYS A 224 6.43 -6.45 -31.41
N GLU A 225 6.24 -5.40 -30.60
CA GLU A 225 5.06 -4.55 -30.66
C GLU A 225 5.15 -3.54 -31.81
N VAL A 226 6.33 -3.01 -32.11
CA VAL A 226 6.59 -2.15 -33.26
C VAL A 226 6.25 -2.88 -34.57
N GLN A 227 6.71 -4.13 -34.73
CA GLN A 227 6.33 -4.97 -35.88
C GLN A 227 4.82 -5.25 -35.92
N ALA A 228 4.18 -5.38 -34.75
CA ALA A 228 2.74 -5.54 -34.70
C ALA A 228 2.01 -4.25 -35.10
N LEU A 229 2.47 -3.07 -34.68
CA LEU A 229 1.91 -1.78 -35.07
C LEU A 229 1.92 -1.60 -36.58
N GLU A 230 3.03 -1.92 -37.25
CA GLU A 230 3.14 -1.84 -38.71
C GLU A 230 2.08 -2.70 -39.42
N LYS A 231 1.86 -3.93 -38.96
CA LYS A 231 0.81 -4.82 -39.50
C LYS A 231 -0.60 -4.28 -39.30
N TRP A 232 -0.79 -3.38 -38.34
CA TRP A 232 -2.05 -2.71 -38.06
C TRP A 232 -2.16 -1.34 -38.76
N GLY A 233 -1.13 -0.89 -39.50
CA GLY A 233 -1.08 0.43 -40.12
C GLY A 233 -0.84 1.56 -39.12
N LEU A 234 -0.26 1.25 -37.96
CA LEU A 234 0.02 2.19 -36.88
C LEU A 234 1.52 2.41 -36.74
N LYS A 235 1.89 3.52 -36.10
CA LYS A 235 3.29 3.85 -35.79
C LYS A 235 3.46 4.04 -34.28
N PRO A 236 4.64 3.73 -33.72
CA PRO A 236 4.95 4.09 -32.35
C PRO A 236 4.83 5.61 -32.13
N GLN A 237 4.10 6.01 -31.10
CA GLN A 237 3.84 7.41 -30.79
C GLN A 237 3.60 7.59 -29.28
N GLY A 238 4.31 8.54 -28.68
CA GLY A 238 4.07 8.98 -27.30
C GLY A 238 2.98 10.05 -27.22
N LEU A 239 2.52 10.34 -26.00
CA LEU A 239 1.53 11.39 -25.75
C LEU A 239 2.20 12.64 -25.20
N ASP A 240 2.02 13.77 -25.87
CA ASP A 240 2.61 15.05 -25.46
C ASP A 240 1.77 15.74 -24.37
N ASN A 241 0.48 15.46 -24.34
CA ASN A 241 -0.51 16.06 -23.43
C ASN A 241 -0.72 15.27 -22.12
N ILE A 242 0.29 14.53 -21.70
CA ILE A 242 0.30 13.80 -20.43
C ILE A 242 0.90 14.66 -19.31
N LEU A 243 0.27 14.64 -18.13
CA LEU A 243 0.79 15.20 -16.89
C LEU A 243 0.70 14.18 -15.76
N VAL A 244 1.81 13.93 -15.09
CA VAL A 244 1.92 12.95 -14.01
C VAL A 244 1.99 13.68 -12.67
N PHE A 245 1.02 13.40 -11.81
CA PHE A 245 0.88 13.95 -10.48
C PHE A 245 1.20 12.91 -9.42
N ILE A 246 2.11 13.26 -8.51
CA ILE A 246 2.45 12.45 -7.31
C ILE A 246 1.95 13.12 -6.03
N PRO A 247 1.77 12.39 -4.92
CA PRO A 247 1.43 13.01 -3.65
C PRO A 247 2.51 14.00 -3.23
N LYS A 248 2.13 15.19 -2.74
CA LYS A 248 3.08 16.24 -2.35
C LYS A 248 4.17 15.78 -1.38
N GLY A 249 3.84 14.91 -0.43
CA GLY A 249 4.84 14.37 0.52
C GLY A 249 5.86 13.41 -0.10
N MET A 250 5.64 12.93 -1.33
CA MET A 250 6.52 11.99 -2.03
C MET A 250 7.55 12.67 -2.94
N GLU A 251 7.49 13.99 -3.11
CA GLU A 251 8.36 14.75 -4.02
C GLU A 251 9.86 14.46 -3.83
N LYS A 252 10.30 14.29 -2.57
CA LYS A 252 11.71 14.01 -2.22
C LYS A 252 12.14 12.55 -2.48
N HIS A 253 11.20 11.62 -2.60
CA HIS A 253 11.44 10.18 -2.71
C HIS A 253 11.23 9.67 -4.14
N THR A 254 10.61 10.47 -5.01
CA THR A 254 10.33 10.10 -6.41
C THR A 254 11.46 10.59 -7.32
N PRO A 255 11.97 9.73 -8.25
CA PRO A 255 13.01 10.14 -9.21
C PRO A 255 12.61 11.37 -10.03
N GLN A 256 13.57 12.29 -10.24
CA GLN A 256 13.35 13.44 -11.11
C GLN A 256 13.08 12.97 -12.56
N GLY A 257 12.05 13.52 -13.19
CA GLY A 257 11.65 13.19 -14.57
C GLY A 257 10.59 12.10 -14.71
N THR A 258 10.11 11.49 -13.61
CA THR A 258 8.97 10.54 -13.65
C THR A 258 7.63 11.18 -13.29
N TYR A 259 7.64 12.45 -12.88
CA TYR A 259 6.44 13.23 -12.56
C TYR A 259 6.59 14.67 -13.04
N ASP A 260 5.46 15.36 -13.22
CA ASP A 260 5.39 16.74 -13.71
C ASP A 260 4.91 17.72 -12.63
N ALA A 261 4.09 17.24 -11.70
CA ALA A 261 3.51 18.05 -10.64
C ALA A 261 3.19 17.22 -9.37
N THR A 262 2.84 17.92 -8.29
CA THR A 262 2.35 17.29 -7.06
C THR A 262 0.86 17.55 -6.87
N PHE A 263 0.15 16.62 -6.23
CA PHE A 263 -1.22 16.83 -5.78
C PHE A 263 -1.36 16.77 -4.25
N SER A 264 -2.38 17.47 -3.75
CA SER A 264 -2.79 17.45 -2.35
C SER A 264 -4.30 17.66 -2.20
N ILE A 265 -4.81 17.32 -1.02
CA ILE A 265 -6.21 17.36 -0.66
C ILE A 265 -6.35 18.21 0.59
N LYS A 266 -7.35 19.10 0.62
CA LYS A 266 -7.65 19.84 1.84
C LYS A 266 -8.33 18.92 2.86
N PRO A 267 -7.89 18.86 4.12
CA PRO A 267 -8.59 18.10 5.17
C PRO A 267 -10.06 18.49 5.33
N SER A 268 -10.40 19.76 5.10
CA SER A 268 -11.78 20.27 5.16
C SER A 268 -12.69 19.79 4.02
N MET A 269 -12.16 19.18 2.96
CA MET A 269 -12.98 18.55 1.91
C MET A 269 -13.57 17.20 2.36
N LEU A 270 -13.05 16.62 3.43
CA LEU A 270 -13.43 15.29 3.91
C LEU A 270 -14.55 15.41 4.95
N ASN A 271 -15.60 14.62 4.77
CA ASN A 271 -16.65 14.50 5.78
C ASN A 271 -16.28 13.42 6.82
N ALA A 272 -17.08 13.33 7.89
CA ALA A 272 -16.84 12.34 8.95
C ALA A 272 -16.88 10.88 8.46
N GLN A 273 -17.69 10.57 7.45
CA GLN A 273 -17.77 9.22 6.86
C GLN A 273 -16.45 8.88 6.13
N ASP A 274 -15.87 9.83 5.39
CA ASP A 274 -14.61 9.64 4.65
C ASP A 274 -13.47 9.29 5.61
N TRP A 275 -13.35 10.05 6.69
CA TRP A 275 -12.35 9.79 7.74
C TRP A 275 -12.60 8.47 8.45
N CYS A 276 -13.83 8.19 8.85
CA CYS A 276 -14.18 6.92 9.50
C CYS A 276 -13.83 5.71 8.62
N LEU A 277 -14.20 5.73 7.34
CA LEU A 277 -13.89 4.64 6.40
C LEU A 277 -12.38 4.47 6.21
N THR A 278 -11.65 5.58 6.05
CA THR A 278 -10.19 5.55 5.87
C THR A 278 -9.47 5.00 7.11
N PHE A 279 -9.94 5.36 8.31
CA PHE A 279 -9.40 4.90 9.59
C PHE A 279 -9.91 3.53 10.04
N GLY A 280 -10.83 2.91 9.30
CA GLY A 280 -11.49 1.67 9.71
C GLY A 280 -12.31 1.81 10.99
N ILE A 281 -12.89 2.99 11.23
CA ILE A 281 -13.73 3.30 12.39
C ILE A 281 -15.20 3.14 11.99
N ASP A 282 -15.98 2.43 12.81
CA ASP A 282 -17.43 2.44 12.66
C ASP A 282 -17.98 3.83 12.99
N ARG A 283 -18.76 4.41 12.07
CA ARG A 283 -19.25 5.80 12.19
C ARG A 283 -20.09 6.02 13.44
N PHE A 284 -20.86 5.01 13.87
CA PHE A 284 -21.75 5.13 15.03
C PHE A 284 -21.09 4.70 16.34
N SER A 285 -19.84 4.24 16.30
CA SER A 285 -19.04 4.00 17.49
C SER A 285 -18.74 5.31 18.25
N PRO A 286 -18.42 5.25 19.55
CA PRO A 286 -18.03 6.44 20.31
C PRO A 286 -16.90 7.25 19.68
N THR A 287 -15.90 6.57 19.09
CA THR A 287 -14.79 7.23 18.38
C THR A 287 -15.23 7.88 17.07
N GLY A 288 -16.19 7.27 16.35
CA GLY A 288 -16.79 7.86 15.14
C GLY A 288 -17.61 9.12 15.44
N LEU A 289 -18.41 9.09 16.52
CA LEU A 289 -19.17 10.25 16.98
C LEU A 289 -18.25 11.37 17.51
N LEU A 290 -17.16 11.02 18.20
CA LEU A 290 -16.12 11.97 18.61
C LEU A 290 -15.51 12.67 17.39
N LEU A 291 -15.16 11.91 16.35
CA LEU A 291 -14.63 12.44 15.10
C LEU A 291 -15.61 13.43 14.46
N GLU A 292 -16.88 13.06 14.34
CA GLU A 292 -17.92 13.93 13.76
C GLU A 292 -18.07 15.24 14.55
N LYS A 293 -18.09 15.16 15.90
CA LYS A 293 -18.13 16.36 16.74
C LYS A 293 -16.87 17.22 16.65
N ALA A 294 -15.69 16.61 16.57
CA ALA A 294 -14.43 17.35 16.45
C ALA A 294 -14.40 18.17 15.15
N LEU A 295 -14.79 17.57 14.02
CA LEU A 295 -14.89 18.29 12.74
C LEU A 295 -15.89 19.45 12.82
N GLU A 296 -17.08 19.21 13.40
CA GLU A 296 -18.09 20.26 13.60
C GLU A 296 -17.56 21.42 14.46
N LYS A 297 -16.84 21.11 15.54
CA LYS A 297 -16.24 22.11 16.45
C LYS A 297 -15.15 22.92 15.78
N VAL A 298 -14.26 22.29 15.01
CA VAL A 298 -13.24 23.00 14.25
C VAL A 298 -13.88 23.94 13.22
N GLU A 299 -14.97 23.52 12.57
CA GLU A 299 -15.68 24.36 11.60
C GLU A 299 -16.42 25.54 12.26
N LYS A 300 -17.10 25.31 13.38
CA LYS A 300 -17.97 26.32 14.04
C LYS A 300 -17.27 27.15 15.11
N GLY A 301 -16.12 26.70 15.59
CA GLY A 301 -15.40 27.25 16.73
C GLY A 301 -15.77 26.57 18.05
N TYR A 302 -14.87 26.66 19.02
CA TYR A 302 -14.98 25.94 20.28
C TYR A 302 -14.22 26.64 21.42
N THR A 303 -14.35 26.15 22.64
CA THR A 303 -13.70 26.71 23.84
C THR A 303 -12.75 25.69 24.43
N THR A 304 -11.52 26.10 24.68
CA THR A 304 -10.48 25.22 25.24
C THR A 304 -10.70 24.97 26.73
N ILE A 305 -10.02 23.96 27.28
CA ILE A 305 -10.00 23.65 28.72
C ILE A 305 -9.53 24.87 29.53
N ASP A 306 -8.62 25.68 28.97
CA ASP A 306 -8.11 26.93 29.57
C ASP A 306 -9.04 28.14 29.38
N LYS A 307 -10.27 27.89 28.89
CA LYS A 307 -11.33 28.89 28.65
C LYS A 307 -11.01 29.88 27.51
N GLU A 308 -10.07 29.56 26.64
CA GLU A 308 -9.81 30.34 25.44
C GLU A 308 -10.82 30.01 24.34
N ARG A 309 -11.24 31.01 23.56
CA ARG A 309 -12.21 30.81 22.48
C ARG A 309 -11.50 30.73 21.13
N ILE A 310 -11.56 29.57 20.49
CA ILE A 310 -11.05 29.33 19.15
C ILE A 310 -12.15 29.63 18.13
N LYS A 311 -11.84 30.48 17.15
CA LYS A 311 -12.77 30.82 16.06
C LYS A 311 -12.81 29.67 15.05
N GLY A 312 -14.03 29.33 14.61
CA GLY A 312 -14.22 28.32 13.57
C GLY A 312 -13.68 28.75 12.22
N THR A 313 -13.21 27.79 11.43
CA THR A 313 -12.70 28.00 10.06
C THR A 313 -13.18 26.90 9.13
N LYS A 314 -13.39 27.21 7.85
CA LYS A 314 -13.71 26.21 6.82
C LYS A 314 -12.49 25.65 6.09
N ASP A 315 -11.31 26.24 6.33
CA ASP A 315 -10.04 25.82 5.73
C ASP A 315 -9.11 25.26 6.81
N TYR A 316 -9.62 24.39 7.67
CA TYR A 316 -8.84 23.76 8.73
C TYR A 316 -7.86 22.69 8.19
N SER A 317 -6.74 22.57 8.89
CA SER A 317 -5.71 21.56 8.72
C SER A 317 -5.95 20.34 9.62
N ILE A 318 -5.10 19.32 9.50
CA ILE A 318 -5.10 18.19 10.43
C ILE A 318 -4.66 18.64 11.83
N ASP A 319 -3.73 19.59 11.92
CA ASP A 319 -3.26 20.16 13.19
C ASP A 319 -4.40 20.82 13.96
N ASP A 320 -5.30 21.54 13.28
CA ASP A 320 -6.47 22.16 13.91
C ASP A 320 -7.43 21.11 14.51
N ILE A 321 -7.58 19.97 13.83
CA ILE A 321 -8.40 18.85 14.31
C ILE A 321 -7.76 18.21 15.55
N ILE A 322 -6.45 17.96 15.50
CA ILE A 322 -5.71 17.41 16.65
C ILE A 322 -5.80 18.36 17.84
N PHE A 323 -5.55 19.65 17.61
CA PHE A 323 -5.61 20.67 18.65
C PHE A 323 -7.02 20.72 19.28
N CYS A 324 -8.08 20.61 18.47
CA CYS A 324 -9.46 20.53 18.99
C CYS A 324 -9.71 19.27 19.82
N LEU A 325 -9.22 18.11 19.38
CA LEU A 325 -9.39 16.85 20.11
C LEU A 325 -8.74 16.91 21.49
N GLU A 326 -7.54 17.50 21.57
CA GLU A 326 -6.76 17.56 22.80
C GLU A 326 -7.23 18.65 23.76
N ASN A 327 -7.71 19.78 23.25
CA ASN A 327 -7.90 20.99 24.05
C ASN A 327 -9.35 21.43 24.22
N ASP A 328 -10.33 20.90 23.48
CA ASP A 328 -11.74 21.31 23.66
C ASP A 328 -12.30 20.89 25.03
N ALA A 329 -12.93 21.84 25.73
CA ALA A 329 -13.46 21.64 27.08
C ALA A 329 -14.65 20.68 27.15
N GLU A 330 -15.46 20.59 26.09
CA GLU A 330 -16.62 19.69 26.06
C GLU A 330 -16.18 18.26 25.74
N LEU A 331 -15.34 18.08 24.72
CA LEU A 331 -14.81 16.79 24.31
C LEU A 331 -14.02 16.13 25.44
N ASN A 332 -13.29 16.92 26.24
CA ASN A 332 -12.48 16.45 27.36
C ASN A 332 -13.16 16.59 28.74
N SER A 333 -14.46 16.93 28.78
CA SER A 333 -15.21 17.02 30.04
C SER A 333 -15.30 15.67 30.75
N ARG A 334 -15.07 15.65 32.07
CA ARG A 334 -15.19 14.43 32.90
C ARG A 334 -16.62 13.89 32.96
N ASP A 335 -17.62 14.77 32.92
CA ASP A 335 -19.03 14.40 33.14
C ASP A 335 -19.79 14.14 31.84
N ARG A 336 -19.39 14.80 30.74
CA ARG A 336 -20.14 14.81 29.47
C ARG A 336 -19.29 14.58 28.22
N GLY A 337 -17.98 14.45 28.38
CA GLY A 337 -17.03 14.29 27.28
C GLY A 337 -16.80 12.83 26.89
N TYR A 338 -15.75 12.61 26.10
CA TYR A 338 -15.36 11.29 25.61
C TYR A 338 -14.23 10.70 26.46
N LYS A 339 -14.06 9.38 26.38
CA LYS A 339 -12.95 8.71 27.07
C LYS A 339 -11.62 9.20 26.51
N VAL A 340 -10.65 9.46 27.40
CA VAL A 340 -9.30 9.91 27.04
C VAL A 340 -8.64 8.97 26.03
N ASP A 341 -8.85 7.66 26.17
CA ASP A 341 -8.33 6.67 25.21
C ASP A 341 -8.92 6.82 23.80
N SER A 342 -10.20 7.23 23.68
CA SER A 342 -10.83 7.49 22.38
C SER A 342 -10.26 8.74 21.72
N VAL A 343 -10.00 9.78 22.50
CA VAL A 343 -9.34 11.02 22.05
C VAL A 343 -7.93 10.70 21.55
N ARG A 344 -7.10 10.07 22.39
CA ARG A 344 -5.74 9.67 22.03
C ARG A 344 -5.69 8.77 20.79
N ALA A 345 -6.58 7.78 20.72
CA ALA A 345 -6.63 6.88 19.57
C ALA A 345 -7.05 7.58 18.27
N LEU A 346 -7.81 8.67 18.33
CA LEU A 346 -8.15 9.46 17.16
C LEU A 346 -7.03 10.45 16.80
N THR A 347 -6.42 11.10 17.79
CA THR A 347 -5.22 11.93 17.61
C THR A 347 -4.12 11.17 16.89
N SER A 348 -3.73 9.99 17.37
CA SER A 348 -2.67 9.19 16.73
C SER A 348 -3.00 8.76 15.29
N ARG A 349 -4.28 8.61 14.95
CA ARG A 349 -4.70 8.34 13.56
C ARG A 349 -4.55 9.56 12.66
N PHE A 350 -4.89 10.75 13.17
CA PHE A 350 -4.67 12.01 12.45
C PHE A 350 -3.17 12.32 12.32
N GLU A 351 -2.36 12.04 13.33
CA GLU A 351 -0.90 12.12 13.22
C GLU A 351 -0.35 11.18 12.15
N ALA A 352 -0.82 9.93 12.11
CA ALA A 352 -0.48 9.01 11.03
C ALA A 352 -0.96 9.51 9.67
N ALA A 353 -2.11 10.17 9.59
CA ALA A 353 -2.62 10.74 8.34
C ALA A 353 -1.72 11.85 7.77
N LYS A 354 -0.96 12.56 8.61
CA LYS A 354 0.03 13.56 8.14
C LYS A 354 1.15 12.91 7.33
N SER A 355 1.58 11.70 7.69
CA SER A 355 2.67 11.02 7.00
C SER A 355 2.29 10.47 5.62
N TRP A 356 0.98 10.41 5.29
CA TRP A 356 0.52 9.98 3.97
C TRP A 356 0.93 10.95 2.85
N GLY A 357 1.29 12.20 3.18
CA GLY A 357 1.77 13.16 2.19
C GLY A 357 0.73 13.66 1.18
N VAL A 358 -0.56 13.35 1.40
CA VAL A 358 -1.67 13.75 0.51
C VAL A 358 -2.41 14.98 0.99
N PHE A 359 -2.18 15.48 2.21
CA PHE A 359 -2.94 16.59 2.78
C PHE A 359 -2.16 17.91 2.80
N ASP A 360 -2.82 19.00 2.41
CA ASP A 360 -2.31 20.37 2.48
C ASP A 360 -3.48 21.36 2.55
N THR A 361 -3.33 22.49 3.25
CA THR A 361 -4.40 23.49 3.40
C THR A 361 -4.79 24.18 2.09
N ARG A 362 -3.91 24.21 1.09
CA ARG A 362 -4.24 24.74 -0.25
C ARG A 362 -5.03 23.74 -1.08
N GLY A 363 -4.66 22.46 -1.03
CA GLY A 363 -5.19 21.41 -1.90
C GLY A 363 -4.96 21.70 -3.40
N THR A 364 -5.16 20.70 -4.24
CA THR A 364 -5.08 20.85 -5.69
C THR A 364 -6.44 21.24 -6.28
N PRO A 365 -6.53 22.35 -7.03
CA PRO A 365 -7.72 22.71 -7.80
C PRO A 365 -8.10 21.60 -8.78
N LEU A 366 -9.40 21.31 -8.91
CA LEU A 366 -9.85 20.27 -9.83
C LEU A 366 -9.55 20.64 -11.29
N SER A 367 -9.51 21.94 -11.59
CA SER A 367 -9.15 22.47 -12.90
C SER A 367 -7.69 22.21 -13.27
N GLU A 368 -6.79 21.83 -12.36
CA GLU A 368 -5.44 21.36 -12.72
C GLU A 368 -5.43 19.88 -13.09
N LEU A 369 -6.34 19.10 -12.52
CA LEU A 369 -6.42 17.65 -12.72
C LEU A 369 -7.31 17.26 -13.91
N SER A 370 -8.34 18.04 -14.22
CA SER A 370 -9.22 17.81 -15.38
C SER A 370 -9.27 19.06 -16.25
N ARG A 371 -8.60 18.98 -17.40
CA ARG A 371 -8.59 20.01 -18.46
C ARG A 371 -8.87 19.38 -19.81
N GLU A 372 -9.43 20.16 -20.71
CA GLU A 372 -9.62 19.73 -22.09
C GLU A 372 -8.28 19.34 -22.71
N ASN A 373 -8.28 18.25 -23.49
CA ASN A 373 -7.10 17.73 -24.16
C ASN A 373 -5.94 17.40 -23.21
N GLN A 374 -6.21 17.11 -21.93
CA GLN A 374 -5.19 16.74 -20.95
C GLN A 374 -5.43 15.31 -20.45
N LEU A 375 -4.37 14.50 -20.48
CA LEU A 375 -4.29 13.20 -19.84
C LEU A 375 -3.51 13.31 -18.54
N THR A 376 -4.22 13.28 -17.41
CA THR A 376 -3.67 13.35 -16.07
C THR A 376 -3.45 11.93 -15.54
N ILE A 377 -2.22 11.58 -15.19
CA ILE A 377 -1.92 10.40 -14.37
C ILE A 377 -1.86 10.85 -12.92
N ILE A 378 -2.67 10.26 -12.06
CA ILE A 378 -2.54 10.37 -10.61
C ILE A 378 -1.84 9.10 -10.15
N ASP A 379 -0.54 9.23 -9.89
CA ASP A 379 0.27 8.13 -9.41
C ASP A 379 0.01 7.93 -7.91
N THR A 380 -0.63 6.81 -7.60
CA THR A 380 -0.94 6.40 -6.22
C THR A 380 -0.14 5.17 -5.82
N SER A 381 0.88 4.78 -6.59
CA SER A 381 1.72 3.60 -6.31
C SER A 381 2.47 3.69 -4.98
N PHE A 382 2.62 4.90 -4.45
CA PHE A 382 3.24 5.19 -3.16
C PHE A 382 2.26 5.16 -1.97
N LEU A 383 0.95 5.04 -2.23
CA LEU A 383 -0.10 5.16 -1.23
C LEU A 383 -0.71 3.81 -0.89
N ASP A 384 -1.04 3.61 0.39
CA ASP A 384 -1.83 2.47 0.83
C ASP A 384 -3.23 2.46 0.20
N ASP A 385 -3.82 1.28 0.00
CA ASP A 385 -5.13 1.10 -0.65
C ASP A 385 -6.25 1.97 -0.04
N ASN A 386 -6.26 2.13 1.29
CA ASN A 386 -7.24 2.97 1.99
C ASN A 386 -7.09 4.45 1.62
N VAL A 387 -5.85 4.92 1.49
CA VAL A 387 -5.54 6.32 1.12
C VAL A 387 -5.82 6.52 -0.36
N THR A 388 -5.44 5.57 -1.22
CA THR A 388 -5.79 5.55 -2.65
C THR A 388 -7.31 5.62 -2.83
N SER A 389 -8.07 4.82 -2.08
CA SER A 389 -9.53 4.87 -2.07
C SER A 389 -10.08 6.22 -1.62
N LEU A 390 -9.48 6.84 -0.61
CA LEU A 390 -9.86 8.19 -0.19
C LEU A 390 -9.65 9.23 -1.30
N VAL A 391 -8.46 9.24 -1.92
CA VAL A 391 -8.10 10.15 -3.01
C VAL A 391 -9.11 10.00 -4.16
N ILE A 392 -9.39 8.77 -4.58
CA ILE A 392 -10.29 8.48 -5.71
C ILE A 392 -11.74 8.84 -5.37
N GLY A 393 -12.19 8.54 -4.15
CA GLY A 393 -13.53 8.89 -3.69
C GLY A 393 -13.79 10.39 -3.71
N ILE A 394 -12.83 11.17 -3.22
CA ILE A 394 -12.89 12.63 -3.23
C ILE A 394 -12.87 13.16 -4.66
N LEU A 395 -11.97 12.64 -5.49
CA LEU A 395 -11.84 13.06 -6.88
C LEU A 395 -13.14 12.82 -7.66
N ALA A 396 -13.69 11.60 -7.59
CA ALA A 396 -14.94 11.23 -8.26
C ALA A 396 -16.10 12.12 -7.81
N ARG A 397 -16.22 12.38 -6.50
CA ARG A 397 -17.25 13.27 -5.93
C ARG A 397 -17.10 14.71 -6.44
N ARG A 398 -15.88 15.25 -6.44
CA ARG A 398 -15.59 16.63 -6.90
C ARG A 398 -15.89 16.78 -8.39
N ILE A 399 -15.45 15.84 -9.23
CA ILE A 399 -15.72 15.84 -10.68
C ILE A 399 -17.22 15.83 -10.94
N LEU A 400 -17.94 14.89 -10.31
CA LEU A 400 -19.39 14.77 -10.50
C LEU A 400 -20.13 16.05 -10.07
N ALA A 401 -19.75 16.63 -8.93
CA ALA A 401 -20.35 17.86 -8.43
C ALA A 401 -20.10 19.05 -9.38
N ALA A 402 -18.84 19.25 -9.79
CA ALA A 402 -18.48 20.33 -10.71
C ALA A 402 -19.22 20.20 -12.05
N ARG A 403 -19.29 18.98 -12.61
CA ARG A 403 -19.97 18.75 -13.89
C ARG A 403 -21.49 18.87 -13.81
N LYS A 404 -22.12 18.54 -12.68
CA LYS A 404 -23.54 18.82 -12.46
C LYS A 404 -23.83 20.32 -12.53
N ILE A 405 -22.94 21.17 -12.00
CA ILE A 405 -23.07 22.63 -12.04
C ILE A 405 -22.84 23.13 -13.48
N ALA A 406 -21.75 22.73 -14.12
CA ALA A 406 -21.42 23.12 -15.49
C ALA A 406 -22.55 22.77 -16.47
N THR A 407 -23.06 21.53 -16.42
CA THR A 407 -24.17 21.09 -17.29
C THR A 407 -25.46 21.89 -17.05
N ARG A 408 -25.72 22.33 -15.82
CA ARG A 408 -26.87 23.20 -15.52
C ARG A 408 -26.68 24.59 -16.10
N ARG A 409 -25.47 25.15 -16.04
CA ARG A 409 -25.13 26.44 -16.67
C ARG A 409 -25.24 26.35 -18.20
N GLU A 410 -24.68 25.32 -18.81
CA GLU A 410 -24.81 25.04 -20.25
C GLU A 410 -26.28 24.97 -20.69
N ALA A 411 -27.14 24.33 -19.88
CA ALA A 411 -28.58 24.29 -20.13
C ALA A 411 -29.24 25.66 -19.98
N ALA A 412 -28.88 26.45 -18.97
CA ALA A 412 -29.42 27.79 -18.73
C ALA A 412 -29.01 28.81 -19.82
N LYS A 413 -27.79 28.72 -20.35
CA LYS A 413 -27.30 29.53 -21.49
C LYS A 413 -28.19 29.36 -22.73
N ARG A 414 -28.82 28.20 -22.93
CA ARG A 414 -29.78 27.96 -24.04
C ARG A 414 -31.13 28.67 -23.85
N PHE A 415 -31.41 29.18 -22.65
CA PHE A 415 -32.64 29.91 -22.32
C PHE A 415 -32.38 31.41 -22.09
N GLU A 416 -31.29 31.96 -22.66
CA GLU A 416 -30.94 33.40 -22.67
C GLU A 416 -30.96 34.07 -21.28
N THR A 417 -30.73 33.32 -20.21
CA THR A 417 -30.65 33.91 -18.87
C THR A 417 -29.23 34.42 -18.64
N PRO A 418 -29.00 35.74 -18.45
CA PRO A 418 -27.67 36.26 -18.23
C PRO A 418 -27.15 35.75 -16.87
N SER A 419 -26.12 34.90 -16.91
CA SER A 419 -25.35 34.53 -15.73
C SER A 419 -24.13 35.45 -15.65
N GLU A 420 -24.08 36.32 -14.65
CA GLU A 420 -22.99 37.31 -14.44
C GLU A 420 -21.63 36.68 -14.08
N ASP A 421 -21.56 35.36 -13.83
CA ASP A 421 -20.33 34.67 -13.45
C ASP A 421 -19.62 34.04 -14.67
N LEU A 422 -19.00 34.85 -15.52
CA LEU A 422 -18.22 34.40 -16.69
C LEU A 422 -16.74 34.05 -16.39
N LEU A 423 -16.33 34.04 -15.11
CA LEU A 423 -14.92 33.91 -14.70
C LEU A 423 -14.54 32.57 -14.05
N GLU A 424 -15.43 31.58 -14.00
CA GLU A 424 -15.10 30.27 -13.44
C GLU A 424 -14.61 29.28 -14.51
N ILE A 425 -13.44 28.67 -14.28
CA ILE A 425 -12.92 27.57 -15.10
C ILE A 425 -13.89 26.39 -15.02
N GLU A 426 -14.63 26.12 -16.10
CA GLU A 426 -15.56 24.99 -16.19
C GLU A 426 -14.77 23.67 -16.36
N ILE A 427 -15.07 22.68 -15.53
CA ILE A 427 -14.50 21.33 -15.66
C ILE A 427 -15.10 20.67 -16.91
N PRO A 428 -14.32 20.09 -17.84
CA PRO A 428 -14.86 19.44 -19.04
C PRO A 428 -15.47 18.07 -18.74
N PRO A 429 -16.29 17.49 -19.64
CA PRO A 429 -16.65 16.08 -19.56
C PRO A 429 -15.39 15.23 -19.30
N THR A 430 -15.45 14.37 -18.29
CA THR A 430 -14.26 13.74 -17.72
C THR A 430 -14.35 12.21 -17.80
N TRP A 431 -13.30 11.58 -18.31
CA TRP A 431 -13.10 10.14 -18.29
C TRP A 431 -12.18 9.75 -17.14
N LEU A 432 -12.69 8.97 -16.19
CA LEU A 432 -11.92 8.45 -15.07
C LEU A 432 -11.54 6.99 -15.34
N PHE A 433 -10.24 6.69 -15.29
CA PHE A 433 -9.67 5.36 -15.46
C PHE A 433 -9.17 4.82 -14.14
N ILE A 434 -9.53 3.57 -13.84
CA ILE A 434 -9.17 2.90 -12.59
C ILE A 434 -8.67 1.49 -12.90
N ASP A 435 -7.41 1.20 -12.62
CA ASP A 435 -6.93 -0.19 -12.57
C ASP A 435 -7.18 -0.81 -11.19
N GLU A 436 -7.29 -2.14 -11.16
CA GLU A 436 -7.60 -2.92 -9.94
C GLU A 436 -8.76 -2.40 -9.08
N ALA A 437 -9.87 -2.05 -9.73
CA ALA A 437 -11.05 -1.43 -9.13
C ALA A 437 -11.71 -2.22 -7.98
N HIS A 438 -11.42 -3.52 -7.83
CA HIS A 438 -11.94 -4.33 -6.72
C HIS A 438 -11.41 -3.89 -5.35
N THR A 439 -10.26 -3.22 -5.32
CA THR A 439 -9.70 -2.59 -4.11
C THR A 439 -10.53 -1.38 -3.67
N LEU A 440 -11.30 -0.77 -4.58
CA LEU A 440 -12.03 0.48 -4.35
C LEU A 440 -13.54 0.29 -4.21
N ILE A 441 -14.12 -0.59 -5.03
CA ILE A 441 -15.56 -0.88 -5.04
C ILE A 441 -15.82 -2.37 -4.79
N PRO A 442 -15.43 -2.88 -3.60
CA PRO A 442 -15.60 -4.28 -3.26
C PRO A 442 -17.08 -4.68 -3.21
N SER A 443 -17.36 -5.95 -3.48
CA SER A 443 -18.71 -6.50 -3.39
C SER A 443 -19.14 -6.77 -1.94
N GLY A 444 -20.46 -6.85 -1.72
CA GLY A 444 -21.04 -7.16 -0.41
C GLY A 444 -21.23 -5.94 0.48
N ASN A 445 -20.97 -6.11 1.78
CA ASN A 445 -21.20 -5.07 2.80
C ASN A 445 -19.94 -4.27 3.15
N VAL A 446 -18.79 -4.65 2.61
CA VAL A 446 -17.54 -3.90 2.80
C VAL A 446 -17.65 -2.63 1.96
N LYS A 447 -17.38 -1.48 2.59
CA LYS A 447 -17.29 -0.19 1.91
C LYS A 447 -15.93 0.41 2.12
N THR A 448 -15.45 1.12 1.11
CA THR A 448 -14.26 1.95 1.18
C THR A 448 -14.68 3.42 1.04
N ALA A 449 -13.73 4.35 1.24
CA ALA A 449 -13.98 5.78 1.05
C ALA A 449 -14.40 6.13 -0.40
N ALA A 450 -14.02 5.32 -1.39
CA ALA A 450 -14.41 5.48 -2.79
C ALA A 450 -15.80 4.93 -3.14
N SER A 451 -16.33 3.96 -2.38
CA SER A 451 -17.42 3.11 -2.86
C SER A 451 -18.69 3.89 -3.21
N ASP A 452 -19.20 4.71 -2.28
CA ASP A 452 -20.43 5.46 -2.51
C ASP A 452 -20.26 6.54 -3.59
N ALA A 453 -19.09 7.19 -3.62
CA ALA A 453 -18.76 8.21 -4.61
C ALA A 453 -18.74 7.63 -6.04
N LEU A 454 -18.11 6.46 -6.23
CA LEU A 454 -18.05 5.80 -7.54
C LEU A 454 -19.41 5.22 -7.96
N ILE A 455 -20.21 4.69 -7.01
CA ILE A 455 -21.58 4.26 -7.31
C ILE A 455 -22.44 5.45 -7.76
N GLU A 456 -22.31 6.61 -7.13
CA GLU A 456 -23.00 7.83 -7.56
C GLU A 456 -22.49 8.31 -8.91
N TYR A 457 -21.17 8.26 -9.13
CA TYR A 457 -20.51 8.64 -10.37
C TYR A 457 -21.07 7.87 -11.56
N VAL A 458 -21.22 6.54 -11.46
CA VAL A 458 -21.80 5.74 -12.56
C VAL A 458 -23.31 5.94 -12.72
N LYS A 459 -24.06 6.10 -11.62
CA LYS A 459 -25.52 6.28 -11.68
C LYS A 459 -25.93 7.62 -12.25
N GLN A 460 -25.19 8.67 -11.94
CA GLN A 460 -25.56 10.05 -12.28
C GLN A 460 -24.68 10.64 -13.37
N GLY A 461 -23.53 10.03 -13.70
CA GLY A 461 -22.51 10.59 -14.57
C GLY A 461 -22.90 10.77 -16.04
N ARG A 462 -23.93 10.06 -16.51
CA ARG A 462 -24.37 10.14 -17.91
C ARG A 462 -24.81 11.54 -18.36
N ARG A 463 -25.52 12.29 -17.51
CA ARG A 463 -25.96 13.67 -17.85
C ARG A 463 -24.83 14.69 -17.67
N PRO A 464 -24.03 14.64 -16.60
CA PRO A 464 -22.90 15.54 -16.37
C PRO A 464 -21.71 15.35 -17.32
N GLY A 465 -21.63 14.26 -18.09
CA GLY A 465 -20.47 14.02 -18.97
C GLY A 465 -19.34 13.23 -18.29
N CYS A 466 -19.67 12.38 -17.32
CA CYS A 466 -18.70 11.64 -16.51
C CYS A 466 -18.67 10.17 -16.97
N SER A 467 -17.56 9.77 -17.61
CA SER A 467 -17.30 8.38 -18.00
C SER A 467 -16.40 7.67 -16.99
N LEU A 468 -16.60 6.36 -16.83
CA LEU A 468 -15.77 5.50 -15.99
C LEU A 468 -15.25 4.32 -16.82
N VAL A 469 -13.94 4.16 -16.88
CA VAL A 469 -13.27 2.98 -17.45
C VAL A 469 -12.55 2.28 -16.31
N PHE A 470 -12.87 1.03 -16.02
CA PHE A 470 -12.27 0.37 -14.88
C PHE A 470 -11.92 -1.09 -15.16
N ALA A 471 -10.82 -1.53 -14.57
CA ALA A 471 -10.29 -2.88 -14.73
C ALA A 471 -10.23 -3.65 -13.42
N THR A 472 -10.38 -4.99 -13.50
CA THR A 472 -10.11 -5.88 -12.37
C THR A 472 -9.78 -7.30 -12.83
N GLN A 473 -8.98 -8.00 -12.04
CA GLN A 473 -8.78 -9.44 -12.18
C GLN A 473 -9.97 -10.27 -11.68
N GLN A 474 -10.76 -9.71 -10.76
CA GLN A 474 -11.80 -10.41 -10.02
C GLN A 474 -13.17 -9.75 -10.24
N PRO A 475 -13.85 -9.99 -11.39
CA PRO A 475 -15.15 -9.40 -11.66
C PRO A 475 -16.23 -9.77 -10.63
N SER A 476 -16.13 -10.92 -9.96
CA SER A 476 -17.04 -11.30 -8.88
C SER A 476 -16.87 -10.46 -7.60
N ALA A 477 -15.73 -9.79 -7.43
CA ALA A 477 -15.40 -8.96 -6.28
C ALA A 477 -15.84 -7.49 -6.42
N ILE A 478 -16.51 -7.10 -7.52
CA ILE A 478 -16.98 -5.73 -7.74
C ILE A 478 -18.43 -5.54 -7.28
N ASP A 479 -18.76 -4.39 -6.69
CA ASP A 479 -20.13 -4.02 -6.32
C ASP A 479 -21.10 -4.16 -7.52
N THR A 480 -22.15 -4.94 -7.30
CA THR A 480 -23.17 -5.23 -8.31
C THR A 480 -23.92 -4.01 -8.83
N LYS A 481 -24.02 -2.93 -8.04
CA LYS A 481 -24.62 -1.65 -8.45
C LYS A 481 -23.79 -1.01 -9.55
N VAL A 482 -22.46 -1.09 -9.48
CA VAL A 482 -21.59 -0.60 -10.55
C VAL A 482 -21.72 -1.48 -11.79
N LEU A 483 -21.62 -2.82 -11.62
CA LEU A 483 -21.76 -3.77 -12.74
C LEU A 483 -23.15 -3.76 -13.40
N SER A 484 -24.18 -3.20 -12.74
CA SER A 484 -25.51 -3.03 -13.31
C SER A 484 -25.64 -1.84 -14.27
N GLN A 485 -24.66 -0.94 -14.26
CA GLN A 485 -24.64 0.29 -15.06
C GLN A 485 -23.71 0.19 -16.27
N LEU A 486 -23.18 -1.00 -16.59
CA LEU A 486 -22.25 -1.16 -17.71
C LEU A 486 -22.93 -0.84 -19.04
N ASP A 487 -22.24 -0.01 -19.83
CA ASP A 487 -22.54 0.16 -21.25
C ASP A 487 -21.74 -0.85 -22.07
N ILE A 488 -20.46 -1.05 -21.70
CA ILE A 488 -19.52 -1.87 -22.45
C ILE A 488 -18.74 -2.77 -21.49
N ILE A 489 -18.57 -4.03 -21.86
CA ILE A 489 -17.70 -4.98 -21.16
C ILE A 489 -16.67 -5.58 -22.14
N ILE A 490 -15.42 -5.67 -21.71
CA ILE A 490 -14.30 -6.26 -22.45
C ILE A 490 -13.68 -7.35 -21.58
N VAL A 491 -13.88 -8.60 -21.96
CA VAL A 491 -13.56 -9.78 -21.16
C VAL A 491 -12.42 -10.54 -21.80
N HIS A 492 -11.24 -10.46 -21.19
CA HIS A 492 -10.12 -11.32 -21.51
C HIS A 492 -10.22 -12.68 -20.83
N LYS A 493 -9.19 -13.51 -20.99
CA LYS A 493 -9.08 -14.82 -20.35
C LYS A 493 -9.35 -14.74 -18.84
N LEU A 494 -10.31 -15.51 -18.35
CA LEU A 494 -10.59 -15.72 -16.92
C LEU A 494 -10.44 -17.20 -16.57
N VAL A 495 -10.02 -17.48 -15.33
CA VAL A 495 -9.72 -18.86 -14.87
C VAL A 495 -10.79 -19.37 -13.92
N PHE A 496 -11.28 -18.54 -13.00
CA PHE A 496 -12.21 -18.97 -11.96
C PHE A 496 -13.67 -18.95 -12.43
N ASN A 497 -14.45 -19.95 -11.98
CA ASN A 497 -15.84 -20.11 -12.41
C ASN A 497 -16.76 -18.98 -11.94
N ASP A 498 -16.57 -18.47 -10.72
CA ASP A 498 -17.43 -17.43 -10.18
C ASP A 498 -17.24 -16.10 -10.93
N ASP A 499 -16.02 -15.83 -11.37
CA ASP A 499 -15.71 -14.68 -12.24
C ASP A 499 -16.35 -14.82 -13.62
N ILE A 500 -16.26 -16.01 -14.23
CA ILE A 500 -16.89 -16.29 -15.52
C ILE A 500 -18.42 -16.15 -15.42
N LYS A 501 -19.04 -16.68 -14.35
CA LYS A 501 -20.47 -16.53 -14.08
C LYS A 501 -20.86 -15.07 -13.87
N ALA A 502 -20.04 -14.30 -13.15
CA ALA A 502 -20.27 -12.87 -12.95
C ALA A 502 -20.27 -12.14 -14.29
N VAL A 503 -19.31 -12.40 -15.18
CA VAL A 503 -19.28 -11.85 -16.54
C VAL A 503 -20.55 -12.20 -17.32
N TYR A 504 -20.94 -13.47 -17.35
CA TYR A 504 -22.13 -13.89 -18.10
C TYR A 504 -23.42 -13.25 -17.60
N LYS A 505 -23.51 -13.00 -16.29
CA LYS A 505 -24.65 -12.32 -15.68
C LYS A 505 -24.67 -10.81 -15.95
N ARG A 506 -23.52 -10.19 -16.22
CA ARG A 506 -23.36 -8.73 -16.29
C ARG A 506 -23.08 -8.19 -17.69
N THR A 507 -22.83 -9.05 -18.65
CA THR A 507 -22.64 -8.65 -20.05
C THR A 507 -23.94 -8.03 -20.58
N PRO A 508 -23.92 -6.77 -21.05
CA PRO A 508 -25.14 -6.06 -21.47
C PRO A 508 -25.61 -6.44 -22.88
N ALA A 509 -25.25 -7.63 -23.37
CA ALA A 509 -25.54 -8.10 -24.71
C ALA A 509 -25.85 -9.60 -24.69
N ILE A 510 -26.53 -10.10 -25.72
CA ILE A 510 -26.72 -11.54 -25.90
C ILE A 510 -25.36 -12.18 -26.12
N ILE A 511 -24.97 -13.11 -25.24
CA ILE A 511 -23.76 -13.93 -25.45
C ILE A 511 -24.15 -15.15 -26.30
N PRO A 512 -23.56 -15.34 -27.48
CA PRO A 512 -23.74 -16.56 -28.27
C PRO A 512 -23.51 -17.83 -27.47
N HIS A 513 -24.30 -18.87 -27.75
CA HIS A 513 -24.16 -20.16 -27.07
C HIS A 513 -22.73 -20.72 -27.15
N LYS A 514 -22.08 -20.53 -28.32
CA LYS A 514 -20.68 -20.90 -28.56
C LYS A 514 -19.69 -20.27 -27.56
N TYR A 515 -19.97 -19.05 -27.11
CA TYR A 515 -19.09 -18.30 -26.18
C TYR A 515 -19.51 -18.45 -24.72
N LYS A 516 -20.70 -19.01 -24.45
CA LYS A 516 -21.18 -19.31 -23.08
C LYS A 516 -20.49 -20.52 -22.45
N ALA A 517 -19.89 -21.41 -23.26
CA ALA A 517 -19.11 -22.53 -22.72
C ALA A 517 -17.97 -22.01 -21.84
N GLY A 518 -17.91 -22.39 -20.56
CA GLY A 518 -16.89 -21.89 -19.62
C GLY A 518 -15.45 -22.15 -20.09
N ALA A 519 -15.24 -23.19 -20.90
CA ALA A 519 -13.95 -23.48 -21.54
C ALA A 519 -13.51 -22.40 -22.56
N PHE A 520 -14.46 -21.70 -23.19
CA PHE A 520 -14.16 -20.68 -24.20
C PHE A 520 -13.41 -19.49 -23.58
N ILE A 521 -13.98 -18.88 -22.53
CA ILE A 521 -13.32 -17.76 -21.83
C ILE A 521 -11.96 -18.17 -21.25
N ARG A 522 -11.83 -19.41 -20.77
CA ARG A 522 -10.57 -19.95 -20.22
C ARG A 522 -9.45 -20.11 -21.27
N THR A 523 -9.80 -20.16 -22.55
CA THR A 523 -8.87 -20.43 -23.66
C THR A 523 -8.59 -19.21 -24.53
N LEU A 524 -9.18 -18.05 -24.22
CA LEU A 524 -8.91 -16.81 -24.95
C LEU A 524 -7.41 -16.48 -24.96
N PRO A 525 -6.81 -16.21 -26.13
CA PRO A 525 -5.42 -15.75 -26.21
C PRO A 525 -5.24 -14.35 -25.63
N VAL A 526 -3.99 -14.00 -25.31
CA VAL A 526 -3.64 -12.65 -24.82
C VAL A 526 -4.00 -11.59 -25.87
N GLY A 527 -4.57 -10.48 -25.39
CA GLY A 527 -5.05 -9.39 -26.24
C GLY A 527 -6.27 -9.74 -27.11
N VAL A 528 -6.95 -10.86 -26.84
CA VAL A 528 -8.25 -11.21 -27.42
C VAL A 528 -9.28 -11.14 -26.32
N ALA A 529 -10.45 -10.58 -26.62
CA ALA A 529 -11.51 -10.41 -25.65
C ALA A 529 -12.89 -10.73 -26.24
N LEU A 530 -13.79 -11.20 -25.38
CA LEU A 530 -15.23 -11.14 -25.63
C LEU A 530 -15.71 -9.72 -25.26
N VAL A 531 -16.33 -9.05 -26.22
CA VAL A 531 -16.86 -7.69 -26.06
C VAL A 531 -18.38 -7.74 -26.07
N GLY A 532 -19.00 -7.08 -25.09
CA GLY A 532 -20.44 -6.86 -25.06
C GLY A 532 -20.73 -5.37 -25.00
N ASP A 533 -21.70 -4.93 -25.80
CA ASP A 533 -22.15 -3.55 -25.89
C ASP A 533 -23.67 -3.52 -25.67
N ARG A 534 -24.14 -2.61 -24.83
CA ARG A 534 -25.56 -2.42 -24.50
C ARG A 534 -26.38 -1.88 -25.66
N ARG A 535 -25.73 -1.27 -26.66
CA ARG A 535 -26.41 -0.63 -27.79
C ARG A 535 -27.18 -1.63 -28.66
N GLU A 536 -28.31 -1.19 -29.19
CA GLU A 536 -29.18 -2.01 -30.04
C GLU A 536 -28.56 -2.24 -31.42
N GLU A 537 -27.69 -1.33 -31.86
CA GLU A 537 -26.95 -1.42 -33.10
C GLU A 537 -25.95 -2.60 -33.11
N THR A 538 -25.45 -2.99 -31.94
CA THR A 538 -24.60 -4.17 -31.74
C THR A 538 -25.47 -5.35 -31.33
N SER A 539 -25.79 -6.27 -32.25
CA SER A 539 -26.82 -7.29 -32.01
C SER A 539 -26.49 -8.29 -30.89
N ARG A 540 -25.20 -8.52 -30.60
CA ARG A 540 -24.72 -9.50 -29.64
C ARG A 540 -23.26 -9.28 -29.24
N ALA A 541 -22.83 -9.98 -28.20
CA ALA A 541 -21.42 -10.03 -27.83
C ALA A 541 -20.58 -10.72 -28.93
N PHE A 542 -19.35 -10.26 -29.12
CA PHE A 542 -18.46 -10.72 -30.19
C PHE A 542 -17.00 -10.79 -29.76
N ILE A 543 -16.16 -11.45 -30.54
CA ILE A 543 -14.73 -11.56 -30.26
C ILE A 543 -13.96 -10.43 -30.95
N MET A 544 -13.14 -9.73 -30.17
CA MET A 544 -12.28 -8.66 -30.64
C MET A 544 -10.82 -8.99 -30.35
N LYS A 545 -9.94 -8.72 -31.32
CA LYS A 545 -8.50 -8.62 -31.07
C LYS A 545 -8.18 -7.16 -30.77
N ILE A 546 -7.62 -6.89 -29.60
CA ILE A 546 -7.15 -5.57 -29.22
C ILE A 546 -5.94 -5.21 -30.07
N ARG A 547 -5.89 -3.97 -30.56
CA ARG A 547 -4.74 -3.47 -31.33
C ARG A 547 -3.51 -3.28 -30.42
N PRO A 548 -2.28 -3.32 -30.97
CA PRO A 548 -1.10 -2.94 -30.22
C PRO A 548 -1.12 -1.44 -29.84
N ARG A 549 -0.50 -1.08 -28.72
CA ARG A 549 -0.37 0.29 -28.20
C ARG A 549 0.69 1.07 -28.96
N MET A 550 0.38 2.31 -29.30
CA MET A 550 1.35 3.23 -29.92
C MET A 550 2.35 3.76 -28.90
N SER A 551 1.87 3.95 -27.67
CA SER A 551 2.64 4.43 -26.51
C SER A 551 3.37 3.29 -25.77
N GLN A 552 4.45 3.61 -25.06
CA GLN A 552 5.23 2.65 -24.27
C GLN A 552 4.39 2.06 -23.11
N HIS A 553 4.70 0.80 -22.75
CA HIS A 553 4.03 0.08 -21.68
C HIS A 553 5.04 -0.62 -20.75
N GLU A 554 5.21 -0.08 -19.54
CA GLU A 554 6.10 -0.63 -18.50
C GLU A 554 5.42 -1.65 -17.56
N GLY A 555 4.16 -2.00 -17.78
CA GLY A 555 3.41 -2.94 -16.93
C GLY A 555 3.68 -4.43 -17.21
N ARG A 556 4.80 -4.75 -17.87
CA ARG A 556 5.18 -6.13 -18.17
C ARG A 556 5.72 -6.81 -16.92
N GLU A 557 5.50 -8.12 -16.79
CA GLU A 557 6.12 -8.87 -15.71
C GLU A 557 7.64 -8.81 -15.87
N THR A 558 8.35 -8.39 -14.82
CA THR A 558 9.81 -8.41 -14.81
C THR A 558 10.27 -9.86 -14.88
N GLU A 559 10.78 -10.26 -16.04
CA GLU A 559 11.54 -11.50 -16.14
C GLU A 559 12.83 -11.28 -15.33
N THR A 560 13.03 -12.03 -14.25
CA THR A 560 14.27 -12.02 -13.47
C THR A 560 15.40 -12.72 -14.24
N ILE A 561 15.70 -12.19 -15.42
CA ILE A 561 16.94 -12.42 -16.14
C ILE A 561 17.76 -11.17 -15.83
N GLU A 562 18.93 -11.31 -15.21
CA GLU A 562 19.83 -10.19 -14.89
C GLU A 562 20.06 -9.34 -16.14
N THR A 563 19.27 -8.27 -16.29
CA THR A 563 19.49 -7.28 -17.33
C THR A 563 20.64 -6.42 -16.81
N LYS A 564 21.87 -6.80 -17.16
CA LYS A 564 23.04 -5.94 -16.96
C LYS A 564 22.77 -4.66 -17.73
N THR A 565 22.40 -3.60 -17.02
CA THR A 565 22.28 -2.27 -17.58
C THR A 565 23.68 -1.86 -18.02
N VAL A 566 23.89 -1.60 -19.30
CA VAL A 566 25.20 -1.15 -19.82
C VAL A 566 25.16 0.37 -19.93
N LEU A 567 26.09 1.06 -19.28
CA LEU A 567 26.37 2.46 -19.54
C LEU A 567 27.76 2.55 -20.18
N SER A 568 27.93 3.47 -21.12
CA SER A 568 29.26 3.79 -21.65
C SER A 568 30.17 4.38 -20.57
N ASN A 569 31.49 4.25 -20.74
CA ASN A 569 32.47 4.84 -19.83
C ASN A 569 32.24 6.36 -19.65
N GLU A 570 31.90 7.07 -20.73
CA GLU A 570 31.59 8.51 -20.68
C GLU A 570 30.36 8.82 -19.81
N GLN A 571 29.33 7.98 -19.86
CA GLN A 571 28.13 8.15 -19.04
C GLN A 571 28.40 7.86 -17.56
N VAL A 572 29.23 6.85 -17.27
CA VAL A 572 29.63 6.53 -15.89
C VAL A 572 30.52 7.63 -15.31
N LEU A 573 31.46 8.15 -16.10
CA LEU A 573 32.30 9.29 -15.74
C LEU A 573 31.46 10.54 -15.45
N LYS A 574 30.49 10.88 -16.31
CA LYS A 574 29.57 12.00 -16.09
C LYS A 574 28.74 11.81 -14.81
N LEU A 575 28.22 10.61 -14.60
CA LEU A 575 27.41 10.29 -13.42
C LEU A 575 28.21 10.48 -12.13
N ILE A 576 29.37 9.84 -11.99
CA ILE A 576 30.17 9.94 -10.77
C ILE A 576 30.71 11.36 -10.55
N SER A 577 31.15 12.04 -11.61
CA SER A 577 31.64 13.42 -11.52
C SER A 577 30.53 14.38 -11.11
N SER A 578 29.28 14.17 -11.57
CA SER A 578 28.14 14.99 -11.15
C SER A 578 27.79 14.78 -9.67
N LEU A 579 27.83 13.53 -9.20
CA LEU A 579 27.54 13.17 -7.81
C LEU A 579 28.55 13.81 -6.85
N TYR A 580 29.85 13.67 -7.13
CA TYR A 580 30.88 14.21 -6.27
C TYR A 580 31.07 15.72 -6.40
N TRP A 581 30.76 16.31 -7.56
CA TRP A 581 30.71 17.77 -7.68
C TRP A 581 29.61 18.39 -6.81
N ALA A 582 28.42 17.80 -6.80
CA ALA A 582 27.32 18.24 -5.94
C ALA A 582 27.66 18.08 -4.45
N ARG A 583 28.42 17.03 -4.10
CA ARG A 583 28.90 16.80 -2.74
C ARG A 583 29.98 17.80 -2.33
N LEU A 584 30.95 18.07 -3.20
CA LEU A 584 32.00 19.07 -2.96
C LEU A 584 31.41 20.45 -2.72
N LYS A 585 30.38 20.86 -3.48
CA LYS A 585 29.67 22.13 -3.24
C LYS A 585 28.96 22.21 -1.89
N ARG A 586 28.60 21.07 -1.29
CA ARG A 586 27.89 21.01 0.00
C ARG A 586 28.86 20.91 1.17
N ASP A 587 29.85 20.03 1.04
CA ASP A 587 30.70 19.59 2.16
C ASP A 587 32.10 20.22 2.10
N ASN A 588 32.42 21.00 1.05
CA ASN A 588 33.70 21.63 0.69
C ASN A 588 34.91 20.67 0.52
N LYS A 589 34.76 19.41 0.92
CA LYS A 589 35.77 18.35 0.81
C LYS A 589 35.13 16.98 0.63
N ALA A 590 35.82 16.07 -0.04
CA ALA A 590 35.45 14.66 -0.15
C ALA A 590 36.70 13.77 -0.08
N LYS A 591 36.57 12.55 0.43
CA LYS A 591 37.68 11.58 0.50
C LYS A 591 37.79 10.83 -0.83
N ILE A 592 38.99 10.72 -1.37
CA ILE A 592 39.27 10.04 -2.65
C ILE A 592 38.87 8.55 -2.57
N VAL A 593 39.06 7.90 -1.42
CA VAL A 593 38.68 6.49 -1.18
C VAL A 593 37.16 6.27 -1.34
N GLU A 594 36.32 7.26 -0.99
CA GLU A 594 34.88 7.16 -1.19
C GLU A 594 34.51 7.24 -2.67
N ILE A 595 35.18 8.12 -3.41
CA ILE A 595 35.04 8.26 -4.87
C ILE A 595 35.41 6.93 -5.53
N GLU A 596 36.54 6.35 -5.17
CA GLU A 596 37.01 5.07 -5.71
C GLU A 596 36.04 3.91 -5.42
N ARG A 597 35.52 3.81 -4.19
CA ARG A 597 34.52 2.78 -3.84
C ARG A 597 33.23 2.93 -4.66
N THR A 598 32.79 4.17 -4.86
CA THR A 598 31.61 4.49 -5.65
C THR A 598 31.86 4.13 -7.12
N LEU A 599 33.03 4.48 -7.65
CA LEU A 599 33.47 4.16 -9.01
C LEU A 599 33.50 2.66 -9.26
N ASN A 600 34.12 1.89 -8.37
CA ASN A 600 34.19 0.43 -8.49
C ASN A 600 32.80 -0.21 -8.49
N SER A 601 31.88 0.33 -7.70
CA SER A 601 30.48 -0.14 -7.68
C SER A 601 29.75 0.19 -8.99
N LEU A 602 29.98 1.38 -9.57
CA LEU A 602 29.41 1.78 -10.84
C LEU A 602 30.00 0.99 -12.02
N ASN A 603 31.31 0.82 -12.06
CA ASN A 603 32.01 0.00 -13.07
C ASN A 603 31.49 -1.45 -13.06
N ALA A 604 31.37 -2.06 -11.87
CA ALA A 604 30.82 -3.41 -11.73
C ALA A 604 29.35 -3.50 -12.15
N LYS A 605 28.53 -2.51 -11.77
CA LYS A 605 27.10 -2.48 -12.11
C LYS A 605 26.84 -2.29 -13.59
N TYR A 606 27.62 -1.43 -14.24
CA TYR A 606 27.40 -1.01 -15.62
C TYR A 606 28.33 -1.66 -16.66
N SER A 607 29.18 -2.61 -16.24
CA SER A 607 30.20 -3.25 -17.08
C SER A 607 31.11 -2.24 -17.79
N SER A 608 31.50 -1.19 -17.06
CA SER A 608 32.38 -0.11 -17.53
C SER A 608 33.75 -0.17 -16.85
N SER A 609 34.71 0.58 -17.37
CA SER A 609 36.13 0.52 -16.97
C SER A 609 36.72 1.92 -16.79
N VAL A 610 35.98 2.84 -16.18
CA VAL A 610 36.46 4.22 -15.91
C VAL A 610 37.49 4.19 -14.79
N ALA A 611 38.65 4.82 -14.99
CA ALA A 611 39.70 4.90 -13.97
C ALA A 611 39.42 6.03 -12.96
N LEU A 612 39.95 5.88 -11.73
CA LEU A 612 39.81 6.91 -10.68
C LEU A 612 40.41 8.25 -11.13
N GLN A 613 41.54 8.20 -11.87
CA GLN A 613 42.22 9.38 -12.37
C GLN A 613 41.31 10.22 -13.28
N GLU A 614 40.55 9.59 -14.17
CA GLU A 614 39.61 10.27 -15.07
C GLU A 614 38.53 11.03 -14.28
N VAL A 615 38.08 10.47 -13.15
CA VAL A 615 37.09 11.12 -12.27
C VAL A 615 37.69 12.31 -11.53
N LEU A 616 38.94 12.19 -11.08
CA LEU A 616 39.64 13.27 -10.39
C LEU A 616 39.91 14.44 -11.35
N GLU A 617 40.43 14.16 -12.55
CA GLU A 617 40.64 15.15 -13.61
C GLU A 617 39.35 15.89 -13.96
N ALA A 618 38.23 15.16 -14.13
CA ALA A 618 36.92 15.76 -14.41
C ALA A 618 36.36 16.63 -13.27
N LEU A 619 36.81 16.43 -12.03
CA LEU A 619 36.47 17.27 -10.88
C LEU A 619 37.43 18.46 -10.75
N GLU A 620 38.70 18.29 -11.09
CA GLU A 620 39.70 19.36 -11.15
C GLU A 620 39.38 20.39 -12.25
N GLU A 621 38.95 19.93 -13.43
CA GLU A 621 38.45 20.79 -14.51
C GLU A 621 37.27 21.69 -14.07
N LYS A 622 36.52 21.25 -13.05
CA LYS A 622 35.41 22.04 -12.48
C LYS A 622 35.84 23.01 -11.39
N GLY A 623 37.10 22.97 -10.96
CA GLY A 623 37.66 23.87 -9.94
C GLY A 623 37.93 23.21 -8.58
N ALA A 624 37.93 21.88 -8.48
CA ALA A 624 38.39 21.20 -7.27
C ALA A 624 39.92 21.05 -7.25
N LYS A 625 40.51 20.93 -6.05
CA LYS A 625 41.93 20.61 -5.86
C LYS A 625 42.08 19.29 -5.14
N VAL A 626 43.03 18.47 -5.58
CA VAL A 626 43.35 17.17 -5.00
C VAL A 626 44.58 17.28 -4.09
N ASP A 627 44.45 16.85 -2.84
CA ASP A 627 45.59 16.60 -1.93
C ASP A 627 45.78 15.08 -1.80
N GLU A 628 46.66 14.53 -2.63
CA GLU A 628 46.97 13.10 -2.66
C GLU A 628 47.58 12.61 -1.34
N LYS A 629 48.34 13.46 -0.62
CA LYS A 629 48.97 13.08 0.66
C LYS A 629 47.94 12.91 1.77
N LYS A 630 46.87 13.71 1.75
CA LYS A 630 45.76 13.61 2.71
C LYS A 630 44.61 12.74 2.21
N GLY A 631 44.63 12.32 0.94
CA GLY A 631 43.59 11.50 0.33
C GLY A 631 42.24 12.21 0.19
N VAL A 632 42.26 13.53 -0.02
CA VAL A 632 41.05 14.37 -0.11
C VAL A 632 41.05 15.25 -1.35
N ILE A 633 39.86 15.59 -1.83
CA ILE A 633 39.59 16.59 -2.86
C ILE A 633 38.74 17.70 -2.23
N PHE A 634 38.99 18.97 -2.53
CA PHE A 634 38.34 20.12 -1.88
C PHE A 634 38.17 21.32 -2.82
N LEU A 635 37.37 22.31 -2.42
CA LEU A 635 37.24 23.61 -3.09
C LEU A 635 38.00 24.67 -2.28
N GLU A 636 38.77 25.55 -2.94
CA GLU A 636 39.39 26.70 -2.26
C GLU A 636 38.35 27.78 -1.98
N GLU A 637 38.28 28.26 -0.73
CA GLU A 637 37.51 29.46 -0.38
C GLU A 637 38.32 30.71 -0.73
N GLU A 638 37.71 31.66 -1.45
CA GLU A 638 38.21 33.04 -1.50
C GLU A 638 38.03 33.68 -0.11
N VAL A 639 39.13 33.85 0.62
CA VAL A 639 39.11 34.52 1.93
C VAL A 639 39.14 36.04 1.74
N PRO A 640 38.17 36.81 2.27
CA PRO A 640 38.26 38.27 2.30
C PRO A 640 39.39 38.75 3.22
N LYS A 641 40.18 39.71 2.76
CA LYS A 641 41.27 40.40 3.49
C LYS A 641 40.75 41.16 4.73
N ALA A 642 40.53 40.47 5.85
CA ALA A 642 40.21 41.13 7.12
C ALA A 642 40.61 40.36 8.39
N VAL A 643 41.36 39.25 8.32
CA VAL A 643 41.69 38.44 9.52
C VAL A 643 43.20 38.16 9.61
N GLU A 644 44.03 39.13 9.23
CA GLU A 644 45.49 39.00 9.26
C GLU A 644 46.13 39.48 10.57
N GLU A 645 45.38 40.09 11.49
CA GLU A 645 45.95 40.67 12.74
C GLU A 645 45.88 39.79 14.00
N HIS A 646 45.27 38.60 13.95
CA HIS A 646 45.19 37.71 15.12
C HIS A 646 46.13 36.49 15.08
N ARG A 647 46.99 36.40 14.05
CA ARG A 647 47.82 35.21 13.83
C ARG A 647 49.18 35.25 14.55
N GLU A 648 49.70 36.44 14.87
CA GLU A 648 51.07 36.56 15.42
C GLU A 648 51.18 36.48 16.96
N LYS A 649 50.07 36.38 17.69
CA LYS A 649 50.10 36.24 19.17
C LYS A 649 49.84 34.81 19.69
N ALA A 650 49.54 33.87 18.80
CA ALA A 650 49.29 32.48 19.17
C ALA A 650 50.55 31.59 19.06
N GLU A 651 51.56 32.02 18.29
CA GLU A 651 52.72 31.18 17.95
C GLU A 651 53.79 31.08 19.05
N GLU A 652 53.78 31.96 20.08
CA GLU A 652 54.72 31.87 21.22
C GLU A 652 54.23 30.96 22.38
N VAL A 653 52.96 30.56 22.40
CA VAL A 653 52.42 29.69 23.48
C VAL A 653 52.49 28.20 23.10
N GLU A 654 52.65 27.89 21.82
CA GLU A 654 52.58 26.53 21.28
C GLU A 654 53.93 25.79 21.29
N ALA A 655 55.06 26.51 21.31
CA ALA A 655 56.41 25.94 21.32
C ALA A 655 56.82 25.28 22.66
N ALA A 656 56.04 25.42 23.74
CA ALA A 656 56.34 24.85 25.06
C ALA A 656 55.62 23.52 25.37
N ARG A 657 54.85 22.97 24.42
CA ARG A 657 54.03 21.74 24.64
C ARG A 657 54.48 20.50 23.85
N GLU A 658 55.65 20.54 23.21
CA GLU A 658 56.24 19.36 22.56
C GLU A 658 56.92 18.41 23.56
N SER A 659 56.15 17.74 24.43
CA SER A 659 56.60 16.49 25.07
C SER A 659 55.46 15.72 25.75
N ALA A 660 54.68 14.93 25.00
CA ALA A 660 54.08 13.64 25.41
C ALA A 660 53.10 13.11 24.33
N PRO A 661 52.93 11.79 24.18
CA PRO A 661 52.17 11.21 23.07
C PRO A 661 50.68 11.12 23.41
N GLU A 662 49.85 11.93 22.76
CA GLU A 662 48.39 11.72 22.71
C GLU A 662 47.91 11.76 21.25
N ARG A 663 47.59 10.59 20.69
CA ARG A 663 46.70 10.48 19.53
C ARG A 663 45.29 10.18 20.05
N ALA A 664 44.55 11.21 20.39
CA ALA A 664 43.10 11.18 20.38
C ALA A 664 42.64 11.66 19.00
N LEU A 665 42.24 10.73 18.14
CA LEU A 665 41.43 11.05 16.96
C LEU A 665 40.12 11.66 17.45
N GLN A 666 39.77 12.84 16.92
CA GLN A 666 38.40 13.37 17.01
C GLN A 666 37.46 12.36 16.33
N ALA A 667 36.82 11.51 17.14
CA ALA A 667 35.79 10.60 16.67
C ALA A 667 34.49 11.40 16.53
N GLU A 668 33.97 11.48 15.30
CA GLU A 668 32.62 11.96 15.04
C GLU A 668 31.63 11.10 15.84
N SER A 669 30.81 11.72 16.68
CA SER A 669 29.77 11.04 17.45
C SER A 669 28.66 10.55 16.52
N VAL A 670 28.31 9.28 16.62
CA VAL A 670 27.21 8.64 15.90
C VAL A 670 25.99 8.62 16.80
N GLU A 671 24.86 9.14 16.31
CA GLU A 671 23.56 9.02 16.97
C GLU A 671 22.97 7.62 16.75
N LEU A 672 22.65 6.93 17.85
CA LEU A 672 22.07 5.59 17.87
C LEU A 672 20.72 5.59 18.58
N LEU A 673 19.74 4.87 18.04
CA LEU A 673 18.46 4.64 18.72
C LEU A 673 18.60 3.47 19.72
N ALA A 674 18.65 3.77 21.02
CA ALA A 674 18.95 2.80 22.08
C ALA A 674 17.87 2.76 23.16
N PHE A 675 17.81 1.68 23.94
CA PHE A 675 17.09 1.71 25.22
C PHE A 675 17.78 2.69 26.18
N PRO A 676 17.06 3.40 27.06
CA PRO A 676 17.66 4.39 27.96
C PRO A 676 18.53 3.73 29.03
N VAL A 677 19.64 4.37 29.36
CA VAL A 677 20.42 4.03 30.55
C VAL A 677 19.67 4.51 31.79
N GLN A 678 19.24 3.59 32.65
CA GLN A 678 18.56 3.91 33.92
C GLN A 678 19.42 3.56 35.14
N CYS A 679 20.40 2.67 34.98
CA CYS A 679 21.39 2.33 35.99
C CYS A 679 22.62 3.22 35.82
N SER A 680 23.00 3.95 36.88
CA SER A 680 24.24 4.73 36.86
C SER A 680 25.48 3.83 36.90
N ARG A 681 26.60 4.34 36.41
CA ARG A 681 27.88 3.61 36.40
C ARG A 681 28.28 3.15 37.81
N GLU A 682 28.09 3.99 38.83
CA GLU A 682 28.43 3.68 40.22
C GLU A 682 27.60 2.51 40.76
N LYS A 683 26.31 2.45 40.39
CA LYS A 683 25.42 1.34 40.77
C LYS A 683 25.84 0.05 40.07
N ALA A 684 26.22 0.12 38.80
CA ALA A 684 26.73 -1.04 38.06
C ALA A 684 28.04 -1.56 38.67
N GLU A 685 28.99 -0.66 38.97
CA GLU A 685 30.25 -0.98 39.66
C GLU A 685 30.02 -1.62 41.04
N ALA A 686 29.07 -1.11 41.82
CA ALA A 686 28.70 -1.68 43.11
C ALA A 686 28.14 -3.10 42.98
N THR A 687 27.27 -3.35 41.98
CA THR A 687 26.75 -4.69 41.66
C THR A 687 27.88 -5.65 41.31
N MET A 688 28.81 -5.20 40.47
CA MET A 688 29.99 -5.98 40.06
C MET A 688 30.89 -6.34 41.25
N ARG A 689 31.25 -5.35 42.08
CA ARG A 689 32.09 -5.54 43.28
C ARG A 689 31.45 -6.45 44.31
N LYS A 690 30.14 -6.30 44.55
CA LYS A 690 29.38 -7.16 45.47
C LYS A 690 29.43 -8.63 45.07
N LYS A 691 29.50 -8.93 43.76
CA LYS A 691 29.60 -10.30 43.27
C LYS A 691 31.00 -10.87 43.35
N LEU A 692 32.02 -10.06 43.06
CA LEU A 692 33.42 -10.42 43.30
C LEU A 692 33.65 -10.81 44.78
N ALA A 693 33.00 -10.12 45.71
CA ALA A 693 33.04 -10.43 47.14
C ALA A 693 32.24 -11.70 47.53
N LYS A 694 31.18 -12.07 46.80
CA LYS A 694 30.31 -13.24 47.09
C LYS A 694 30.82 -14.56 46.54
N LEU A 695 31.69 -14.56 45.53
CA LEU A 695 32.22 -15.76 44.89
C LEU A 695 33.20 -16.54 45.79
N PHE A 696 33.81 -15.88 46.78
CA PHE A 696 34.71 -16.50 47.75
C PHE A 696 34.22 -16.23 49.17
N GLY A 697 33.40 -17.14 49.69
CA GLY A 697 33.15 -17.19 51.13
C GLY A 697 34.48 -17.34 51.87
N LEU A 698 34.80 -16.37 52.73
CA LEU A 698 35.89 -16.35 53.73
C LEU A 698 37.34 -16.09 53.24
N ILE A 699 37.60 -15.79 51.96
CA ILE A 699 38.95 -15.39 51.49
C ILE A 699 38.83 -14.12 50.62
N PRO A 700 39.66 -13.07 50.81
CA PRO A 700 39.70 -11.94 49.88
C PRO A 700 40.00 -12.44 48.47
N GLY A 701 39.07 -12.24 47.53
CA GLY A 701 39.23 -12.69 46.16
C GLY A 701 40.48 -12.10 45.52
N ASN A 702 41.24 -12.92 44.79
CA ASN A 702 42.41 -12.47 44.03
C ASN A 702 42.02 -11.75 42.73
N GLU A 703 40.81 -11.18 42.62
CA GLU A 703 40.30 -10.55 41.40
C GLU A 703 39.92 -9.09 41.67
N ARG A 704 40.33 -8.18 40.79
CA ARG A 704 40.00 -6.75 40.87
C ARG A 704 39.29 -6.27 39.61
N LEU A 705 38.33 -5.37 39.77
CA LEU A 705 37.70 -4.64 38.67
C LEU A 705 38.61 -3.49 38.24
N ILE A 706 39.08 -3.50 36.99
CA ILE A 706 39.97 -2.50 36.43
C ILE A 706 39.18 -1.33 35.86
N GLU A 707 38.20 -1.65 35.01
CA GLU A 707 37.55 -0.67 34.14
C GLU A 707 36.09 -1.06 33.97
N VAL A 708 35.22 -0.06 33.81
CA VAL A 708 33.81 -0.23 33.47
C VAL A 708 33.46 0.68 32.32
N ASN A 709 33.09 0.07 31.19
CA ASN A 709 32.79 0.74 29.93
C ASN A 709 31.32 0.52 29.55
N LEU A 710 30.64 1.59 29.15
CA LEU A 710 29.28 1.51 28.62
C LEU A 710 29.36 1.13 27.13
N LYS A 711 28.76 0.00 26.77
CA LYS A 711 28.66 -0.50 25.40
C LYS A 711 27.21 -0.49 24.93
N TYR A 712 27.02 -0.40 23.62
CA TYR A 712 25.71 -0.42 22.97
C TYR A 712 25.62 -1.61 22.03
N ILE A 713 24.97 -2.69 22.49
CA ILE A 713 24.88 -3.94 21.73
C ILE A 713 23.77 -3.81 20.66
N PRO A 714 24.06 -4.04 19.37
CA PRO A 714 23.06 -3.99 18.32
C PRO A 714 22.03 -5.12 18.44
N VAL A 715 20.76 -4.73 18.42
CA VAL A 715 19.57 -5.59 18.47
C VAL A 715 18.75 -5.32 17.21
N TYR A 716 18.40 -6.38 16.50
CA TYR A 716 17.53 -6.29 15.35
C TYR A 716 16.07 -6.35 15.77
N ARG A 717 15.35 -5.26 15.52
CA ARG A 717 13.90 -5.23 15.53
C ARG A 717 13.40 -5.70 14.17
N VAL A 718 12.91 -6.93 14.12
CA VAL A 718 12.43 -7.59 12.89
C VAL A 718 10.93 -7.45 12.79
N GLU A 719 10.47 -6.67 11.80
CA GLU A 719 9.06 -6.58 11.42
C GLU A 719 8.75 -7.66 10.39
N PHE A 720 7.61 -8.35 10.54
CA PHE A 720 7.23 -9.43 9.64
C PHE A 720 5.71 -9.61 9.51
N ASN A 721 5.32 -10.24 8.40
CA ASN A 721 3.98 -10.76 8.15
C ASN A 721 3.99 -12.28 8.36
N TYR A 722 3.09 -12.80 9.20
CA TYR A 722 2.89 -14.25 9.35
C TYR A 722 1.55 -14.68 8.76
N PHE A 723 1.61 -15.51 7.72
CA PHE A 723 0.44 -15.94 6.93
C PHE A 723 -0.25 -17.16 7.54
N ASN A 724 -1.58 -17.17 7.51
CA ASN A 724 -2.39 -18.34 7.85
C ASN A 724 -2.72 -19.18 6.60
N GLU A 725 -3.45 -20.29 6.77
CA GLU A 725 -3.81 -21.22 5.67
C GLU A 725 -4.76 -20.63 4.63
N ARG A 726 -5.33 -19.45 4.87
CA ARG A 726 -6.23 -18.73 3.95
C ARG A 726 -5.56 -17.51 3.31
N ASN A 727 -4.22 -17.42 3.36
CA ASN A 727 -3.42 -16.29 2.88
C ASN A 727 -3.72 -14.93 3.53
N ALA A 728 -4.42 -14.89 4.66
CA ALA A 728 -4.49 -13.70 5.51
C ALA A 728 -3.26 -13.65 6.42
N PHE A 729 -2.68 -12.47 6.64
CA PHE A 729 -1.49 -12.31 7.47
C PHE A 729 -1.77 -11.52 8.74
N ARG A 730 -0.94 -11.73 9.76
CA ARG A 730 -0.83 -10.86 10.92
C ARG A 730 0.54 -10.21 10.92
N GLN A 731 0.57 -8.90 11.03
CA GLN A 731 1.80 -8.15 11.30
C GLN A 731 2.21 -8.33 12.75
N SER A 732 3.50 -8.51 12.96
CA SER A 732 4.08 -8.57 14.29
C SER A 732 5.56 -8.19 14.24
N VAL A 733 6.17 -8.11 15.40
CA VAL A 733 7.58 -7.76 15.58
C VAL A 733 8.22 -8.74 16.55
N LEU A 734 9.48 -9.05 16.33
CA LEU A 734 10.34 -9.76 17.25
C LEU A 734 11.71 -9.10 17.31
N PHE A 735 12.48 -9.43 18.34
CA PHE A 735 13.80 -8.84 18.56
C PHE A 735 14.84 -9.95 18.60
N ILE A 736 15.99 -9.73 17.96
CA ILE A 736 17.11 -10.66 17.93
C ILE A 736 18.37 -9.91 18.33
N ASN A 737 19.14 -10.46 19.27
CA ASN A 737 20.47 -9.93 19.55
C ASN A 737 21.40 -10.28 18.38
N SER A 738 21.95 -9.26 17.72
CA SER A 738 22.80 -9.45 16.54
C SER A 738 24.18 -10.05 16.86
N TYR A 739 24.60 -10.07 18.13
CA TYR A 739 25.84 -10.72 18.57
C TYR A 739 25.64 -12.22 18.84
N THR A 740 24.52 -12.62 19.46
CA THR A 740 24.29 -14.01 19.87
C THR A 740 23.42 -14.80 18.90
N GLY A 741 22.60 -14.12 18.08
CA GLY A 741 21.66 -14.74 17.15
C GLY A 741 20.39 -15.30 17.81
N GLU A 742 20.17 -14.99 19.09
CA GLU A 742 19.02 -15.46 19.89
C GLU A 742 17.88 -14.44 19.94
N PHE A 743 16.65 -14.90 20.20
CA PHE A 743 15.52 -14.00 20.43
C PHE A 743 15.70 -13.25 21.76
N LEU A 744 15.57 -11.93 21.69
CA LEU A 744 15.60 -11.06 22.87
C LEU A 744 14.16 -10.73 23.29
N HIS A 745 13.83 -10.92 24.56
CA HIS A 745 12.54 -10.57 25.16
C HIS A 745 12.74 -9.92 26.54
N PHE A 746 11.72 -9.22 27.05
CA PHE A 746 11.77 -8.51 28.33
C PHE A 746 10.80 -9.14 29.32
N LYS A 747 11.34 -9.68 30.41
CA LYS A 747 10.60 -10.28 31.52
C LYS A 747 11.35 -10.00 32.83
N ASP A 748 11.00 -8.88 33.47
CA ASP A 748 11.72 -8.33 34.63
C ASP A 748 13.21 -8.04 34.35
N GLY A 749 13.57 -7.82 33.08
CA GLY A 749 14.92 -7.71 32.55
C GLY A 749 15.03 -8.27 31.14
N PHE A 750 16.13 -7.99 30.47
CA PHE A 750 16.43 -8.56 29.15
C PHE A 750 16.79 -10.04 29.28
N VAL A 751 16.13 -10.88 28.48
CA VAL A 751 16.29 -12.33 28.48
C VAL A 751 16.44 -12.81 27.04
N GLU A 752 17.49 -13.58 26.78
CA GLU A 752 17.69 -14.26 25.52
C GLU A 752 17.09 -15.66 25.52
N SER A 753 16.63 -16.12 24.36
CA SER A 753 16.35 -17.52 24.12
C SER A 753 17.63 -18.36 24.05
N LYS A 754 17.43 -19.68 24.01
CA LYS A 754 18.43 -20.73 23.89
C LYS A 754 17.98 -21.67 22.80
N GLY A 755 18.83 -21.85 21.79
CA GLY A 755 18.60 -22.85 20.76
C GLY A 755 18.32 -22.26 19.38
N LEU A 756 18.18 -20.93 19.24
CA LEU A 756 17.80 -20.33 17.95
C LEU A 756 18.95 -20.44 16.95
N LYS A 757 20.18 -20.12 17.40
CA LYS A 757 21.38 -20.17 16.56
C LYS A 757 21.72 -21.60 16.14
N GLU A 758 21.44 -22.60 16.98
CA GLU A 758 21.70 -24.01 16.70
C GLU A 758 20.83 -24.53 15.55
N LEU A 759 19.64 -23.96 15.33
CA LEU A 759 18.77 -24.30 14.20
C LEU A 759 19.31 -23.79 12.86
N TYR A 760 20.16 -22.76 12.87
CA TYR A 760 20.74 -22.19 11.65
C TYR A 760 21.54 -23.23 10.87
N GLU A 761 22.31 -24.07 11.56
CA GLU A 761 23.23 -25.05 10.95
C GLU A 761 22.57 -26.38 10.56
N LEU A 762 21.26 -26.55 10.80
CA LEU A 762 20.53 -27.79 10.57
C LEU A 762 19.71 -27.74 9.29
N ASN A 763 19.61 -28.82 8.51
CA ASN A 763 18.68 -28.87 7.38
C ASN A 763 17.23 -29.13 7.83
N ASP A 764 16.25 -28.95 6.92
CA ASP A 764 14.81 -29.14 7.20
C ASP A 764 14.48 -30.52 7.82
N ALA A 765 15.19 -31.56 7.38
CA ALA A 765 14.98 -32.92 7.88
C ALA A 765 15.52 -33.10 9.30
N GLU A 766 16.66 -32.48 9.62
CA GLU A 766 17.24 -32.43 10.97
C GLU A 766 16.35 -31.66 11.94
N ILE A 767 15.82 -30.49 11.55
CA ILE A 767 14.90 -29.69 12.37
C ILE A 767 13.62 -30.47 12.64
N THR A 768 13.07 -31.15 11.63
CA THR A 768 11.86 -31.98 11.79
C THR A 768 12.09 -33.10 12.81
N VAL A 769 13.22 -33.81 12.75
CA VAL A 769 13.57 -34.86 13.71
C VAL A 769 13.75 -34.28 15.11
N LEU A 770 14.44 -33.15 15.25
CA LEU A 770 14.72 -32.48 16.52
C LEU A 770 13.43 -32.07 17.26
N ASN A 771 12.42 -31.57 16.53
CA ASN A 771 11.12 -31.16 17.08
C ASN A 771 10.33 -32.30 17.76
N PHE A 772 10.57 -33.57 17.41
CA PHE A 772 9.89 -34.71 18.03
C PHE A 772 10.59 -35.25 19.28
N LEU A 773 11.83 -34.84 19.55
CA LEU A 773 12.69 -35.37 20.62
C LEU A 773 12.50 -34.67 21.99
N THR A 774 11.36 -34.01 22.20
CA THR A 774 10.99 -33.39 23.49
C THR A 774 10.88 -34.40 24.63
N GLN A 775 10.78 -35.69 24.31
CA GLN A 775 10.85 -36.82 25.24
C GLN A 775 11.75 -37.92 24.64
N PRO A 776 12.30 -38.85 25.46
CA PRO A 776 13.08 -39.98 24.95
C PRO A 776 12.26 -40.85 23.98
N LEU A 777 12.74 -41.01 22.75
CA LEU A 777 12.10 -41.82 21.70
C LEU A 777 13.11 -42.72 20.99
N THR A 778 12.67 -43.91 20.56
CA THR A 778 13.47 -44.78 19.67
C THR A 778 13.46 -44.23 18.24
N ALA A 779 14.47 -44.59 17.43
CA ALA A 779 14.52 -44.19 16.02
C ALA A 779 13.26 -44.60 15.23
N ARG A 780 12.69 -45.78 15.53
CA ARG A 780 11.44 -46.26 14.94
C ARG A 780 10.23 -45.40 15.31
N GLN A 781 10.15 -44.92 16.54
CA GLN A 781 9.08 -44.02 16.99
C GLN A 781 9.19 -42.65 16.31
N VAL A 782 10.40 -42.10 16.18
CA VAL A 782 10.64 -40.84 15.48
C VAL A 782 10.32 -40.97 14.00
N SER A 783 10.72 -42.06 13.35
CA SER A 783 10.39 -42.40 11.96
C SER A 783 8.88 -42.39 11.70
N LYS A 784 8.10 -43.04 12.56
CA LYS A 784 6.63 -43.02 12.46
C LYS A 784 6.04 -41.63 12.64
N LYS A 785 6.51 -40.85 13.63
CA LYS A 785 5.99 -39.50 13.91
C LYS A 785 6.35 -38.47 12.83
N ALA A 786 7.56 -38.56 12.29
CA ALA A 786 8.06 -37.66 11.26
C ALA A 786 7.64 -38.06 9.85
N PHE A 787 6.99 -39.21 9.65
CA PHE A 787 6.70 -39.80 8.34
C PHE A 787 7.96 -39.94 7.47
N MET A 788 9.05 -40.43 8.06
CA MET A 788 10.36 -40.58 7.42
C MET A 788 10.87 -42.01 7.51
N ASP A 789 11.61 -42.47 6.51
CA ASP A 789 12.28 -43.77 6.54
C ASP A 789 13.18 -43.95 7.78
N GLU A 790 13.13 -45.12 8.40
CA GLU A 790 13.83 -45.39 9.67
C GLU A 790 15.36 -45.31 9.51
N ASN A 791 15.91 -45.74 8.37
CA ASN A 791 17.35 -45.65 8.12
C ASN A 791 17.79 -44.19 7.92
N LYS A 792 16.96 -43.39 7.26
CA LYS A 792 17.16 -41.93 7.15
C LYS A 792 17.14 -41.26 8.53
N VAL A 793 16.17 -41.60 9.39
CA VAL A 793 16.10 -41.07 10.76
C VAL A 793 17.29 -41.49 11.60
N LYS A 794 17.76 -42.74 11.52
CA LYS A 794 18.99 -43.19 12.21
C LYS A 794 20.22 -42.38 11.81
N ARG A 795 20.38 -42.07 10.52
CA ARG A 795 21.47 -41.21 10.02
C ARG A 795 21.38 -39.79 10.57
N ILE A 796 20.17 -39.21 10.59
CA ILE A 796 19.94 -37.86 11.12
C ILE A 796 20.22 -37.80 12.63
N LEU A 797 19.72 -38.78 13.39
CA LEU A 797 19.97 -38.86 14.84
C LEU A 797 21.46 -39.01 15.16
N LYS A 798 22.21 -39.77 14.36
CA LYS A 798 23.67 -39.86 14.51
C LYS A 798 24.34 -38.48 14.34
N LYS A 799 24.00 -37.74 13.29
CA LYS A 799 24.51 -36.37 13.07
C LYS A 799 24.14 -35.41 14.20
N LEU A 800 22.91 -35.47 14.70
CA LEU A 800 22.45 -34.61 15.79
C LEU A 800 23.14 -34.94 17.13
N VAL A 801 23.57 -36.19 17.33
CA VAL A 801 24.40 -36.59 18.48
C VAL A 801 25.83 -36.06 18.31
N GLU A 802 26.41 -36.15 17.11
CA GLU A 802 27.74 -35.59 16.79
C GLU A 802 27.78 -34.06 16.98
N LYS A 803 26.69 -33.36 16.64
CA LYS A 803 26.52 -31.91 16.89
C LYS A 803 26.18 -31.56 18.34
N GLU A 804 26.19 -32.52 19.25
CA GLU A 804 25.82 -32.37 20.66
C GLU A 804 24.39 -31.84 20.95
N LEU A 805 23.48 -31.84 19.98
CA LEU A 805 22.11 -31.37 20.19
C LEU A 805 21.19 -32.44 20.79
N VAL A 806 21.53 -33.71 20.55
CA VAL A 806 20.78 -34.88 20.99
C VAL A 806 21.69 -35.80 21.81
N LYS A 807 21.16 -36.37 22.89
CA LYS A 807 21.82 -37.43 23.67
C LYS A 807 21.17 -38.78 23.42
N ARG A 808 22.00 -39.81 23.34
CA ARG A 808 21.60 -41.22 23.26
C ARG A 808 21.47 -41.78 24.67
N ILE A 809 20.36 -42.46 24.95
CA ILE A 809 20.05 -43.10 26.24
C ILE A 809 19.71 -44.56 25.97
N GLU A 810 20.23 -45.47 26.78
CA GLU A 810 19.83 -46.88 26.77
C GLU A 810 18.88 -47.16 27.92
N LYS A 811 17.69 -47.70 27.62
CA LYS A 811 16.68 -48.06 28.62
C LYS A 811 15.95 -49.32 28.19
N ASN A 812 15.88 -50.32 29.07
CA ASN A 812 15.20 -51.61 28.83
C ASN A 812 15.63 -52.30 27.50
N GLY A 813 16.93 -52.33 27.21
CA GLY A 813 17.49 -52.96 26.00
C GLY A 813 17.19 -52.22 24.68
N SER A 814 16.65 -51.00 24.73
CA SER A 814 16.33 -50.18 23.56
C SER A 814 17.08 -48.84 23.59
N ILE A 815 17.63 -48.46 22.43
CA ILE A 815 18.30 -47.17 22.24
C ILE A 815 17.25 -46.08 22.00
N MET A 816 17.24 -45.08 22.86
CA MET A 816 16.41 -43.88 22.76
C MET A 816 17.25 -42.62 22.60
N TYR A 817 16.63 -41.57 22.07
CA TYR A 817 17.22 -40.28 21.79
C TYR A 817 16.35 -39.18 22.43
N CYS A 818 16.98 -38.15 22.99
CA CYS A 818 16.29 -36.94 23.45
C CYS A 818 17.23 -35.73 23.37
N LEU A 819 16.69 -34.51 23.48
CA LEU A 819 17.48 -33.28 23.41
C LEU A 819 18.51 -33.21 24.56
N LYS A 820 19.75 -32.80 24.25
CA LYS A 820 20.81 -32.56 25.25
C LYS A 820 20.57 -31.23 25.99
N MET A 821 20.07 -30.22 25.27
CA MET A 821 19.70 -28.90 25.78
C MET A 821 18.20 -28.65 25.68
N LYS A 822 17.68 -27.76 26.53
CA LYS A 822 16.28 -27.34 26.49
C LYS A 822 16.17 -26.10 25.60
N PHE A 823 15.54 -26.25 24.43
CA PHE A 823 15.17 -25.14 23.58
C PHE A 823 14.00 -24.39 24.24
N ASP A 824 14.14 -23.09 24.47
CA ASP A 824 13.08 -22.23 25.03
C ASP A 824 12.53 -21.25 23.98
N LEU A 825 12.50 -21.71 22.74
CA LEU A 825 11.98 -20.95 21.60
C LEU A 825 10.44 -20.88 21.64
N PRO A 826 9.84 -19.69 21.43
CA PRO A 826 8.40 -19.59 21.24
C PRO A 826 7.92 -20.47 20.08
N ARG A 827 6.80 -21.17 20.27
CA ARG A 827 6.28 -22.11 19.25
C ARG A 827 5.68 -21.43 18.02
N SER A 828 5.41 -20.13 18.11
CA SER A 828 4.75 -19.35 17.07
C SER A 828 5.43 -17.98 17.00
N PRO A 829 5.62 -17.41 15.80
CA PRO A 829 6.17 -16.07 15.68
C PRO A 829 5.24 -15.01 16.26
N LEU A 830 3.95 -15.31 16.41
CA LEU A 830 2.95 -14.42 17.01
C LEU A 830 2.88 -14.53 18.55
N HIS A 831 3.85 -15.19 19.19
CA HIS A 831 3.87 -15.28 20.65
C HIS A 831 4.05 -13.90 21.28
N SER A 832 3.28 -13.62 22.34
CA SER A 832 3.30 -12.34 23.05
C SER A 832 4.67 -11.93 23.63
N LEU A 833 5.61 -12.87 23.78
CA LEU A 833 6.96 -12.59 24.29
C LEU A 833 7.77 -11.77 23.29
N HIS A 834 7.53 -11.93 21.99
CA HIS A 834 8.22 -11.18 20.96
C HIS A 834 7.85 -9.68 20.97
N LEU A 835 6.69 -9.32 21.53
CA LEU A 835 6.22 -7.94 21.64
C LEU A 835 6.69 -7.23 22.92
N SER A 836 7.40 -7.93 23.80
CA SER A 836 7.75 -7.41 25.14
C SER A 836 8.64 -6.17 25.10
N LEU A 837 9.67 -6.13 24.23
CA LEU A 837 10.56 -4.97 24.09
C LEU A 837 9.89 -3.79 23.37
N GLN A 838 8.83 -4.03 22.58
CA GLN A 838 8.15 -2.94 21.86
C GLN A 838 7.55 -1.89 22.80
N LYS A 839 7.27 -2.27 24.04
CA LYS A 839 6.68 -1.39 25.06
C LYS A 839 7.70 -0.52 25.79
N LEU A 840 8.99 -0.79 25.61
CA LEU A 840 10.05 -0.06 26.29
C LEU A 840 10.38 1.23 25.51
N PRO A 841 10.68 2.34 26.20
CA PRO A 841 11.08 3.57 25.55
C PRO A 841 12.43 3.41 24.83
N LEU A 842 12.60 4.13 23.73
CA LEU A 842 13.87 4.29 23.03
C LEU A 842 14.28 5.76 23.08
N VAL A 843 15.58 6.02 23.17
CA VAL A 843 16.20 7.36 23.20
C VAL A 843 17.33 7.41 22.18
N THR A 844 17.66 8.61 21.70
CA THR A 844 18.87 8.82 20.91
C THR A 844 20.07 8.90 21.86
N ALA A 845 21.10 8.12 21.58
CA ALA A 845 22.37 8.11 22.30
C ALA A 845 23.52 8.46 21.35
N GLU A 846 24.31 9.47 21.70
CA GLU A 846 25.53 9.84 20.97
C GLU A 846 26.70 8.98 21.45
N VAL A 847 27.34 8.25 20.53
CA VAL A 847 28.49 7.40 20.84
C VAL A 847 29.64 7.61 19.86
N LEU A 848 30.88 7.51 20.33
CA LEU A 848 32.07 7.72 19.49
C LEU A 848 32.28 6.59 18.47
N MET A 849 31.82 5.37 18.77
CA MET A 849 31.94 4.21 17.89
C MET A 849 30.74 3.29 18.07
N LYS A 850 30.32 2.68 16.96
CA LYS A 850 29.26 1.67 16.92
C LYS A 850 29.86 0.26 17.02
N GLU A 851 29.30 -0.57 17.90
CA GLU A 851 29.60 -2.01 17.98
C GLU A 851 29.13 -2.74 16.71
N LYS A 852 29.96 -3.64 16.17
CA LYS A 852 29.67 -4.36 14.92
C LYS A 852 28.85 -5.62 15.17
N GLU A 853 27.78 -5.82 14.40
CA GLU A 853 27.01 -7.05 14.43
C GLU A 853 27.87 -8.30 14.13
N ARG A 854 27.52 -9.44 14.76
CA ARG A 854 28.12 -10.74 14.43
C ARG A 854 27.30 -11.50 13.38
N TYR A 855 25.98 -11.40 13.48
CA TYR A 855 25.03 -11.94 12.52
C TYR A 855 24.49 -10.80 11.66
N SER A 856 24.61 -10.94 10.34
CA SER A 856 24.11 -9.98 9.38
C SER A 856 22.58 -10.00 9.29
N LYS A 857 21.98 -8.90 8.82
CA LYS A 857 20.53 -8.82 8.54
C LYS A 857 20.05 -9.90 7.55
N LYS A 858 20.92 -10.34 6.64
CA LYS A 858 20.63 -11.40 5.67
C LYS A 858 20.49 -12.76 6.37
N GLU A 859 21.45 -13.11 7.22
CA GLU A 859 21.45 -14.37 7.97
C GLU A 859 20.24 -14.49 8.90
N VAL A 860 19.86 -13.38 9.56
CA VAL A 860 18.67 -13.33 10.41
C VAL A 860 17.39 -13.56 9.62
N ARG A 861 17.28 -13.01 8.40
CA ARG A 861 16.12 -13.24 7.53
C ARG A 861 16.02 -14.71 7.11
N GLU A 862 17.13 -15.31 6.71
CA GLU A 862 17.19 -16.72 6.28
C GLU A 862 16.80 -17.67 7.43
N LEU A 863 17.32 -17.40 8.63
CA LEU A 863 17.01 -18.14 9.86
C LEU A 863 15.51 -18.12 10.18
N LEU A 864 14.87 -16.95 10.13
CA LEU A 864 13.44 -16.82 10.44
C LEU A 864 12.53 -17.51 9.42
N GLN A 865 12.85 -17.40 8.13
CA GLN A 865 12.12 -18.08 7.07
C GLN A 865 12.23 -19.61 7.19
N LYS A 866 13.39 -20.10 7.63
CA LYS A 866 13.65 -21.52 7.84
C LYS A 866 12.83 -22.10 8.99
N ILE A 867 12.72 -21.38 10.10
CA ILE A 867 11.96 -21.81 11.29
C ILE A 867 10.46 -21.67 11.07
N TRP A 868 10.03 -20.60 10.41
CA TRP A 868 8.63 -20.33 10.12
C TRP A 868 8.43 -20.01 8.63
N LYS A 869 8.14 -21.05 7.83
CA LYS A 869 7.96 -20.94 6.37
C LYS A 869 6.88 -19.95 5.92
N LYS A 870 5.91 -19.65 6.79
CA LYS A 870 4.83 -18.68 6.54
C LYS A 870 5.16 -17.26 7.04
N LEU A 871 6.37 -17.04 7.54
CA LEU A 871 6.86 -15.73 7.99
C LEU A 871 7.61 -15.05 6.85
N VAL A 872 7.19 -13.82 6.51
CA VAL A 872 7.86 -12.95 5.55
C VAL A 872 8.35 -11.71 6.28
N VAL A 873 9.67 -11.56 6.39
CA VAL A 873 10.30 -10.37 7.00
C VAL A 873 10.07 -9.16 6.10
N THR A 874 9.41 -8.13 6.62
CA THR A 874 9.12 -6.88 5.89
C THR A 874 10.23 -5.84 6.11
N ALA A 875 10.78 -5.75 7.32
CA ALA A 875 11.89 -4.85 7.64
C ALA A 875 12.76 -5.38 8.78
N ILE A 876 14.05 -5.00 8.79
CA ILE A 876 14.96 -5.23 9.91
C ILE A 876 15.58 -3.88 10.30
N LYS A 877 15.13 -3.33 11.42
CA LYS A 877 15.64 -2.07 12.00
C LYS A 877 16.64 -2.40 13.08
N GLU A 878 17.66 -1.56 13.21
CA GLU A 878 18.70 -1.73 14.22
C GLU A 878 18.44 -0.76 15.37
N ILE A 879 18.36 -1.30 16.58
CA ILE A 879 18.27 -0.56 17.84
C ILE A 879 19.37 -1.07 18.77
N TYR A 880 19.67 -0.36 19.86
CA TYR A 880 20.80 -0.72 20.71
C TYR A 880 20.41 -0.96 22.17
N TRP A 881 21.03 -1.97 22.76
CA TRP A 881 20.90 -2.33 24.15
C TRP A 881 22.14 -1.88 24.94
N PRO A 882 22.00 -0.90 25.86
CA PRO A 882 23.12 -0.43 26.65
C PRO A 882 23.52 -1.42 27.75
N VAL A 883 24.80 -1.77 27.81
CA VAL A 883 25.37 -2.74 28.75
C VAL A 883 26.70 -2.21 29.29
N TYR A 884 26.88 -2.23 30.61
CA TYR A 884 28.17 -1.98 31.23
C TYR A 884 29.04 -3.24 31.17
N GLU A 885 30.19 -3.17 30.53
CA GLU A 885 31.24 -4.19 30.55
C GLU A 885 32.29 -3.81 31.59
N GLY A 886 32.46 -4.66 32.60
CA GLY A 886 33.52 -4.56 33.60
C GLY A 886 34.68 -5.50 33.27
N ILE A 887 35.89 -4.97 33.13
CA ILE A 887 37.11 -5.76 32.94
C ILE A 887 37.67 -6.15 34.31
N ILE A 888 37.73 -7.45 34.59
CA ILE A 888 38.23 -8.02 35.83
C ILE A 888 39.57 -8.67 35.55
N GLU A 889 40.54 -8.47 36.43
CA GLU A 889 41.87 -9.09 36.34
C GLU A 889 42.16 -9.89 37.60
N ASP A 890 42.61 -11.12 37.39
CA ASP A 890 43.17 -11.96 38.43
C ASP A 890 44.58 -11.44 38.79
N ILE A 891 44.73 -11.02 40.04
CA ILE A 891 45.92 -10.38 40.62
C ILE A 891 47.14 -11.33 40.59
N LYS A 892 46.95 -12.66 40.59
CA LYS A 892 48.04 -13.64 40.61
C LYS A 892 48.48 -14.05 39.21
N THR A 893 47.55 -14.15 38.27
CA THR A 893 47.81 -14.68 36.92
C THR A 893 47.84 -13.61 35.84
N GLY A 894 47.37 -12.39 36.13
CA GLY A 894 47.19 -11.32 35.15
C GLY A 894 46.09 -11.60 34.12
N LYS A 895 45.35 -12.71 34.26
CA LYS A 895 44.30 -13.09 33.31
C LYS A 895 43.11 -12.16 33.46
N ARG A 896 42.62 -11.67 32.32
CA ARG A 896 41.46 -10.77 32.25
C ARG A 896 40.21 -11.51 31.80
N ARG A 897 39.08 -11.17 32.40
CA ARG A 897 37.74 -11.62 31.99
C ARG A 897 36.76 -10.45 32.10
N SER A 898 35.71 -10.46 31.28
CA SER A 898 34.64 -9.46 31.36
C SER A 898 33.48 -9.92 32.24
N MET A 899 32.75 -8.96 32.80
CA MET A 899 31.45 -9.16 33.45
C MET A 899 30.50 -8.07 33.00
N HIS A 900 29.26 -8.44 32.72
CA HIS A 900 28.29 -7.56 32.07
C HIS A 900 27.13 -7.22 33.00
N VAL A 901 26.74 -5.94 33.06
CA VAL A 901 25.57 -5.45 33.80
C VAL A 901 24.67 -4.67 32.84
N ASP A 902 23.40 -5.02 32.80
CA ASP A 902 22.39 -4.32 32.02
C ASP A 902 22.24 -2.88 32.49
N ALA A 903 22.48 -1.91 31.61
CA ALA A 903 22.40 -0.50 31.96
C ALA A 903 20.94 0.00 32.09
N PHE A 904 19.97 -0.80 31.64
CA PHE A 904 18.54 -0.51 31.82
C PHE A 904 18.04 -1.00 33.19
N THR A 905 18.26 -2.26 33.58
CA THR A 905 17.76 -2.78 34.87
C THR A 905 18.75 -2.78 36.03
N GLY A 906 20.05 -2.62 35.75
CA GLY A 906 21.12 -2.77 36.74
C GLY A 906 21.37 -4.22 37.18
N LYS A 907 20.74 -5.20 36.53
CA LYS A 907 20.95 -6.63 36.78
C LYS A 907 22.15 -7.14 35.99
N GLU A 908 22.85 -8.10 36.57
CA GLU A 908 23.93 -8.79 35.88
C GLU A 908 23.40 -9.68 34.77
N LEU A 909 24.12 -9.70 33.65
CA LEU A 909 23.86 -10.57 32.51
C LEU A 909 24.70 -11.83 32.62
N GLN A 910 24.04 -12.99 32.54
CA GLN A 910 24.71 -14.29 32.60
C GLN A 910 25.26 -14.76 31.25
N PHE A 911 25.05 -13.97 30.20
CA PHE A 911 25.41 -14.27 28.83
C PHE A 911 25.84 -12.95 28.17
N VAL A 912 27.09 -12.91 27.69
CA VAL A 912 27.73 -12.10 26.63
C VAL A 912 29.22 -12.43 26.70
#